data_AF-A0A1Q7NFY3-F1
#
_entry.id   AF-A0A1Q7NFY3-F1
#
_cell.length_a   1.000
_cell.length_b   1.000
_cell.length_c   1.000
_cell.angle_alpha   90.00
_cell.angle_beta   90.00
_cell.angle_gamma   90.00
#
_symmetry.space_group_name_H-M   'P 1'
#
loop_
_entity.id
_entity.type
_entity.pdbx_description
1 polymer ?
#
loop_
_entity_poly.entity_id
_entity_poly.type
_entity_poly.pdbx_seq_one_letter_code
_entity_poly.pdbx_strand_id
1 'polypeptide(L)'
;MQDLPLNGRNPIEIAGGMAGVNTNTNVRQSVINGLRGSFSNITWDGIEINDNLVRTDALFGVNTPSVAGVAEFTLTTQNAGPDEGLGIAQVKFTTPRGGKSYHGEGYDYYRNSRFDANSFFNNNTIDAKTGLSLPKPVLLQHQYGFNVGGPLALPRFGEGPPSLIEKRKLFFYFFYEYTNTKQDFTPLRTVLSAAARTGNFTYLATCGVTGQPACPAGVTNGQQITVNVLSKTGLTIDPRSQTLINLTPASNNNDAGDTRNTQGFRFNTPNGSTGRNIGVRFDYDINSRNTVEAIYSHFLSKLPNDVQLNDIGEQFPGLPGGGQQSRRPRYALAWHSSLTPSLTNELRFGFSSSTPLFFNREKFDVGYRLVFDLGITNPIQTFLQQGRAPRSHDLLDNVTWVKGNHVFKFGTSARWEDILNFNDGGIVPQYTLGFNSTTNPVPATLANNSTIFPGGISSSEYTNATNLLALLAGSVRQGTQTFNITSKDSGFQRGIGSIRHLDYTTLAFYGGDTWRFRTNLSLNLGLRWEYISPLTERDGLGLMPKNTSLAALNDPLTVLDFAGKGTGRQFLGKDYNNWAPNFSFAWDPFKSGKTSIRGGFAVSYAIDNNATVFSNSSVGGNAGLQSTVTKDFSGTVTGGGIVTVATPVFKVPRTIEDNLTLSQAPTLWTTEYNLKTPYAAQWNIGVEREIFKDTAISVGYVGNRGVQLTRGIDTNQPIIFQNGFFADFLRAQSNLATFGNPACSAAQAAATGCQVLTIFPKLGGGGGNLGNSTIRTLISEGRVGELASNYLSARCTYFIQNPVQGCLANFSVAANTASLGTEFFLPANKNAITTRYVGSSGWSSYHGLQAEIRKRLSHGWYYQVNYTWSKAFTNAEQAQTEFAPYLDNTIGDPFEKKRLNQDVHHVIKGNAVYELPFGPGKTFFNKGGLVGKIFGGWQISGLAQWRTGRPISFISGRGTVNRNTNSGNNTANTTLTISQLQSMVGLFHSPTTGLPLLVDPSLINLANGRANPAFFTQPPAGTFGRLSLTPVDGPGYWNIDTALIKRTRFKERFGLELRLEAFNVTNHTNFSVGNSQDINSTSFGKITSTFANRIIQMAWKFTW
;
A
#
# COMPACT_ATOMS: atom_id res chain seq x y z
N MET A 1 13.71 -1.33 25.88
CA MET A 1 13.76 -2.23 24.71
C MET A 1 13.97 -3.68 25.11
N GLN A 2 15.06 -4.01 25.81
CA GLN A 2 15.41 -5.41 26.12
C GLN A 2 14.44 -6.17 27.03
N ASP A 3 13.57 -5.48 27.78
CA ASP A 3 12.64 -6.11 28.71
C ASP A 3 11.22 -6.31 28.16
N LEU A 4 10.89 -5.72 27.01
CA LEU A 4 9.54 -5.79 26.44
C LEU A 4 9.44 -6.97 25.45
N PRO A 5 8.25 -7.59 25.30
CA PRO A 5 8.01 -8.54 24.22
C PRO A 5 8.01 -7.80 22.88
N LEU A 6 8.92 -8.16 21.97
CA LEU A 6 9.07 -7.52 20.65
C LEU A 6 9.06 -8.59 19.56
N ASN A 7 7.96 -8.65 18.81
CA ASN A 7 7.82 -9.61 17.71
C ASN A 7 8.87 -9.30 16.62
N GLY A 8 9.73 -10.27 16.31
CA GLY A 8 10.80 -10.14 15.31
C GLY A 8 12.01 -9.29 15.73
N ARG A 9 12.15 -8.90 17.01
CA ARG A 9 13.27 -8.09 17.55
C ARG A 9 13.57 -6.82 16.75
N ASN A 10 12.52 -6.16 16.27
CA ASN A 10 12.62 -4.87 15.57
C ASN A 10 12.31 -3.71 16.54
N PRO A 11 13.28 -2.81 16.81
CA PRO A 11 13.07 -1.67 17.69
C PRO A 11 11.94 -0.71 17.24
N ILE A 12 11.64 -0.65 15.94
CA ILE A 12 10.55 0.21 15.41
C ILE A 12 9.19 -0.14 16.02
N GLU A 13 8.96 -1.42 16.38
CA GLU A 13 7.67 -1.87 16.95
C GLU A 13 7.31 -1.13 18.25
N ILE A 14 8.30 -0.60 18.97
CA ILE A 14 8.09 0.18 20.20
C ILE A 14 7.33 1.49 19.92
N ALA A 15 7.49 2.07 18.72
CA ALA A 15 6.74 3.26 18.31
C ALA A 15 5.23 3.02 18.38
N GLY A 16 4.79 1.79 18.08
CA GLY A 16 3.40 1.36 18.18
C GLY A 16 2.84 1.44 19.61
N GLY A 17 3.68 1.49 20.64
CA GLY A 17 3.29 1.67 22.05
C GLY A 17 3.14 3.12 22.51
N MET A 18 3.58 4.09 21.70
CA MET A 18 3.65 5.50 22.11
C MET A 18 2.31 6.24 21.92
N ALA A 19 2.11 7.29 22.71
CA ALA A 19 0.97 8.19 22.61
C ALA A 19 0.94 8.89 21.24
N GLY A 20 -0.26 9.08 20.68
CA GLY A 20 -0.43 9.73 19.38
C GLY A 20 -0.04 8.90 18.14
N VAL A 21 0.50 7.69 18.31
CA VAL A 21 0.79 6.77 17.19
C VAL A 21 -0.38 5.82 16.98
N ASN A 22 -1.10 5.89 15.86
CA ASN A 22 -2.21 4.98 15.59
C ASN A 22 -1.81 3.93 14.54
N THR A 23 -1.74 2.67 14.96
CA THR A 23 -1.37 1.53 14.12
C THR A 23 -2.60 0.98 13.39
N ASN A 24 -2.52 0.77 12.08
CA ASN A 24 -3.58 0.12 11.31
C ASN A 24 -3.50 -1.42 11.48
N THR A 25 -2.75 -2.08 10.60
CA THR A 25 -2.52 -3.54 10.54
C THR A 25 -1.13 -3.91 11.06
N ASN A 26 -0.14 -3.05 10.81
CA ASN A 26 1.24 -3.20 11.23
C ASN A 26 1.82 -1.82 11.58
N VAL A 27 2.92 -1.80 12.34
CA VAL A 27 3.54 -0.55 12.81
C VAL A 27 4.06 0.30 11.65
N ARG A 28 4.51 -0.31 10.55
CA ARG A 28 4.95 0.38 9.33
C ARG A 28 3.92 1.42 8.84
N GLN A 29 2.64 1.05 8.81
CA GLN A 29 1.52 1.88 8.33
C GLN A 29 0.87 2.75 9.41
N SER A 30 1.59 3.03 10.49
CA SER A 30 1.06 3.89 11.56
C SER A 30 0.91 5.33 11.10
N VAL A 31 0.02 6.06 11.77
CA VAL A 31 -0.12 7.51 11.64
C VAL A 31 0.30 8.16 12.95
N ILE A 32 1.14 9.20 12.88
CA ILE A 32 1.66 9.90 14.06
C ILE A 32 0.96 11.26 14.15
N ASN A 33 0.14 11.45 15.19
CA ASN A 33 -0.64 12.66 15.45
C ASN A 33 -1.41 13.17 14.20
N GLY A 34 -1.99 12.25 13.40
CA GLY A 34 -2.79 12.59 12.21
C GLY A 34 -2.01 13.09 10.99
N LEU A 35 -0.67 13.00 11.00
CA LEU A 35 0.18 13.37 9.86
C LEU A 35 0.18 12.27 8.78
N ARG A 36 0.45 12.66 7.51
CA ARG A 36 0.70 11.68 6.42
C ARG A 36 1.95 10.84 6.73
N GLY A 37 2.03 9.64 6.16
CA GLY A 37 3.17 8.75 6.38
C GLY A 37 4.50 9.35 5.92
N SER A 38 4.48 10.16 4.87
CA SER A 38 5.64 10.92 4.37
C SER A 38 6.28 11.91 5.36
N PHE A 39 5.56 12.32 6.42
CA PHE A 39 6.00 13.34 7.39
C PHE A 39 6.88 12.78 8.51
N SER A 40 7.33 11.53 8.37
CA SER A 40 8.36 10.93 9.19
C SER A 40 9.72 10.98 8.50
N ASN A 41 10.76 11.28 9.26
CA ASN A 41 12.15 11.13 8.86
C ASN A 41 12.81 10.10 9.78
N ILE A 42 13.38 9.05 9.19
CA ILE A 42 13.95 7.90 9.90
C ILE A 42 15.45 7.88 9.62
N THR A 43 16.25 8.04 10.66
CA THR A 43 17.72 8.05 10.56
C THR A 43 18.35 7.00 11.46
N TRP A 44 19.48 6.43 11.00
CA TRP A 44 20.33 5.55 11.79
C TRP A 44 21.75 6.12 11.78
N ASP A 45 22.24 6.52 12.96
CA ASP A 45 23.47 7.29 13.16
C ASP A 45 23.49 8.56 12.28
N GLY A 46 22.36 9.26 12.22
CA GLY A 46 22.18 10.49 11.42
C GLY A 46 21.94 10.28 9.93
N ILE A 47 22.10 9.06 9.40
CA ILE A 47 21.95 8.75 7.97
C ILE A 47 20.52 8.33 7.68
N GLU A 48 19.89 8.87 6.63
CA GLU A 48 18.51 8.50 6.29
C GLU A 48 18.41 7.04 5.85
N ILE A 49 17.33 6.41 6.28
CA ILE A 49 16.99 5.04 5.91
C ILE A 49 15.53 4.92 5.44
N ASN A 50 14.90 5.99 4.96
CA ASN A 50 13.57 5.98 4.33
C ASN A 50 13.63 5.43 2.89
N ASP A 51 12.50 4.93 2.37
CA ASP A 51 12.35 4.60 0.95
C ASP A 51 11.93 5.86 0.18
N ASN A 52 12.90 6.52 -0.44
CA ASN A 52 12.68 7.80 -1.13
C ASN A 52 12.03 7.67 -2.52
N LEU A 53 11.85 6.45 -3.06
CA LEU A 53 10.95 6.27 -4.20
C LEU A 53 9.50 6.20 -3.70
N VAL A 54 9.22 5.29 -2.76
CA VAL A 54 7.86 4.99 -2.28
C VAL A 54 7.70 5.47 -0.83
N ARG A 55 7.55 6.79 -0.65
CA ARG A 55 7.52 7.44 0.67
C ARG A 55 6.10 7.65 1.18
N THR A 56 5.40 6.56 1.50
CA THR A 56 3.97 6.57 1.88
C THR A 56 3.68 6.15 3.33
N ASP A 57 4.68 5.60 4.04
CA ASP A 57 4.51 4.96 5.35
C ASP A 57 5.32 5.71 6.42
N ALA A 58 4.73 5.93 7.61
CA ALA A 58 5.38 6.71 8.68
C ALA A 58 6.53 6.00 9.40
N LEU A 59 6.55 4.66 9.38
CA LEU A 59 7.53 3.88 10.14
C LEU A 59 8.16 2.80 9.25
N PHE A 60 8.46 3.18 8.01
CA PHE A 60 9.13 2.32 7.04
C PHE A 60 10.59 2.71 6.81
N GLY A 61 11.48 2.12 7.61
CA GLY A 61 12.91 2.15 7.34
C GLY A 61 13.30 1.03 6.38
N VAL A 62 13.90 1.36 5.23
CA VAL A 62 14.45 0.37 4.30
C VAL A 62 15.60 -0.36 4.96
N ASN A 63 16.47 0.27 5.73
CA ASN A 63 17.41 -0.48 6.55
C ASN A 63 16.72 -0.89 7.84
N THR A 64 16.54 -2.19 8.07
CA THR A 64 15.83 -2.68 9.26
C THR A 64 16.81 -2.85 10.42
N PRO A 65 16.75 -1.98 11.45
CA PRO A 65 17.55 -2.17 12.66
C PRO A 65 17.12 -3.45 13.39
N SER A 66 18.06 -4.09 14.07
CA SER A 66 17.77 -5.13 15.06
C SER A 66 18.10 -4.63 16.45
N VAL A 67 17.53 -5.28 17.49
CA VAL A 67 17.84 -4.94 18.89
C VAL A 67 19.34 -4.99 19.20
N ALA A 68 20.12 -5.86 18.54
CA ALA A 68 21.56 -5.94 18.75
C ALA A 68 22.35 -4.80 18.07
N GLY A 69 21.79 -4.19 17.02
CA GLY A 69 22.40 -3.08 16.28
C GLY A 69 22.04 -1.70 16.79
N VAL A 70 21.19 -1.58 17.81
CA VAL A 70 20.64 -0.32 18.32
C VAL A 70 20.83 -0.20 19.82
N ALA A 71 21.56 0.83 20.26
CA ALA A 71 21.68 1.22 21.66
C ALA A 71 20.49 2.08 22.10
N GLU A 72 20.09 3.02 21.26
CA GLU A 72 19.05 4.00 21.54
C GLU A 72 18.04 4.09 20.39
N PHE A 73 16.76 4.15 20.78
CA PHE A 73 15.64 4.44 19.90
C PHE A 73 14.96 5.69 20.43
N THR A 74 14.86 6.71 19.58
CA THR A 74 14.20 7.98 19.92
C THR A 74 13.12 8.27 18.90
N LEU A 75 11.90 8.52 19.38
CA LEU A 75 10.79 9.01 18.58
C LEU A 75 10.36 10.38 19.09
N THR A 76 10.64 11.41 18.31
CA THR A 76 10.10 12.76 18.54
C THR A 76 8.79 12.88 17.75
N THR A 77 7.67 13.06 18.44
CA THR A 77 6.36 13.26 17.80
C THR A 77 5.89 14.72 17.84
N GLN A 78 6.59 15.55 18.63
CA GLN A 78 6.22 16.94 18.91
C GLN A 78 7.46 17.83 19.12
N ASN A 79 7.37 19.11 18.72
CA ASN A 79 8.40 20.15 18.94
C ASN A 79 9.83 19.71 18.53
N ALA A 80 9.96 19.16 17.32
CA ALA A 80 11.26 18.88 16.73
C ALA A 80 12.15 20.13 16.72
N GLY A 81 13.45 19.94 16.98
CA GLY A 81 14.44 21.04 17.02
C GLY A 81 14.75 21.60 15.63
N PRO A 82 15.42 22.77 15.53
CA PRO A 82 15.83 23.34 14.24
C PRO A 82 16.83 22.46 13.46
N ASP A 83 17.54 21.57 14.17
CA ASP A 83 18.43 20.55 13.59
C ASP A 83 17.69 19.38 12.93
N GLU A 84 16.38 19.28 13.15
CA GLU A 84 15.51 18.23 12.62
C GLU A 84 14.62 18.79 11.50
N GLY A 85 14.54 18.07 10.37
CA GLY A 85 13.80 18.50 9.19
C GLY A 85 13.20 17.35 8.40
N LEU A 86 12.62 17.65 7.22
CA LEU A 86 11.98 16.68 6.32
C LEU A 86 10.85 15.86 6.98
N GLY A 87 10.09 16.51 7.85
CA GLY A 87 9.00 15.92 8.60
C GLY A 87 8.97 16.40 10.05
N ILE A 88 7.80 16.30 10.70
CA ILE A 88 7.65 16.60 12.12
C ILE A 88 8.07 15.40 12.97
N ALA A 89 7.72 14.19 12.52
CA ALA A 89 8.03 12.99 13.26
C ALA A 89 9.47 12.56 12.95
N GLN A 90 10.30 12.46 13.98
CA GLN A 90 11.70 12.07 13.83
C GLN A 90 11.93 10.74 14.54
N VAL A 91 12.45 9.76 13.81
CA VAL A 91 12.80 8.45 14.32
C VAL A 91 14.31 8.30 14.20
N LYS A 92 14.99 8.13 15.34
CA LYS A 92 16.45 8.07 15.39
C LYS A 92 16.90 6.77 16.04
N PHE A 93 17.86 6.11 15.39
CA PHE A 93 18.57 4.96 15.92
C PHE A 93 20.05 5.29 16.09
N THR A 94 20.67 4.76 17.14
CA THR A 94 22.12 4.88 17.36
C THR A 94 22.74 3.50 17.53
N THR A 95 23.82 3.21 16.81
CA THR A 95 24.57 1.96 16.93
C THR A 95 25.40 1.95 18.22
N PRO A 96 25.43 0.83 18.97
CA PRO A 96 26.21 0.73 20.20
C PRO A 96 27.71 0.95 19.99
N ARG A 97 28.34 1.70 20.91
CA ARG A 97 29.79 1.97 20.95
C ARG A 97 30.54 0.91 21.75
N GLY A 98 31.78 0.62 21.35
CA GLY A 98 32.69 -0.26 22.09
C GLY A 98 33.22 0.38 23.39
N GLY A 99 33.47 -0.43 24.41
CA GLY A 99 33.97 0.02 25.71
C GLY A 99 35.45 -0.32 25.98
N LYS A 100 35.95 0.10 27.14
CA LYS A 100 37.32 -0.20 27.62
C LYS A 100 37.52 -1.66 28.07
N SER A 101 36.44 -2.42 28.17
CA SER A 101 36.43 -3.85 28.52
C SER A 101 35.74 -4.63 27.42
N TYR A 102 36.17 -5.87 27.21
CA TYR A 102 35.42 -6.80 26.37
C TYR A 102 34.10 -7.16 27.05
N HIS A 103 33.01 -7.08 26.29
CA HIS A 103 31.69 -7.55 26.69
C HIS A 103 30.94 -8.04 25.45
N GLY A 104 29.97 -8.92 25.65
CA GLY A 104 29.14 -9.38 24.55
C GLY A 104 27.95 -10.20 25.00
N GLU A 105 27.09 -10.53 24.03
CA GLU A 105 26.01 -11.47 24.24
C GLU A 105 25.81 -12.36 23.02
N GLY A 106 25.37 -13.59 23.27
CA GLY A 106 24.85 -14.50 22.26
C GLY A 106 23.39 -14.82 22.60
N TYR A 107 22.52 -14.87 21.62
CA TYR A 107 21.11 -15.16 21.82
C TYR A 107 20.54 -16.06 20.72
N ASP A 108 19.53 -16.83 21.06
CA ASP A 108 18.70 -17.61 20.13
C ASP A 108 17.23 -17.50 20.54
N TYR A 109 16.40 -17.09 19.60
CA TYR A 109 14.94 -17.01 19.71
C TYR A 109 14.34 -18.09 18.83
N TYR A 110 13.50 -18.91 19.42
CA TYR A 110 12.83 -20.01 18.76
C TYR A 110 11.31 -19.87 18.86
N ARG A 111 10.64 -19.92 17.71
CA ARG A 111 9.19 -19.97 17.57
C ARG A 111 8.79 -21.28 16.94
N ASN A 112 7.78 -21.91 17.52
CA ASN A 112 7.20 -23.12 16.97
C ASN A 112 5.67 -23.04 17.00
N SER A 113 5.08 -23.19 15.82
CA SER A 113 3.63 -23.23 15.62
C SER A 113 2.90 -24.13 16.59
N ARG A 114 3.48 -25.22 17.14
CA ARG A 114 2.84 -26.08 18.17
C ARG A 114 2.25 -25.29 19.34
N PHE A 115 2.89 -24.19 19.76
CA PHE A 115 2.45 -23.36 20.87
C PHE A 115 1.50 -22.22 20.47
N ASP A 116 1.42 -21.93 19.17
CA ASP A 116 0.59 -20.86 18.62
C ASP A 116 -0.90 -21.27 18.58
N ALA A 117 -1.80 -20.30 18.59
CA ALA A 117 -3.21 -20.58 18.33
C ALA A 117 -3.47 -20.83 16.83
N ASN A 118 -4.59 -21.45 16.46
CA ASN A 118 -5.03 -21.48 15.07
C ASN A 118 -5.77 -20.15 14.73
N SER A 119 -5.93 -19.84 13.46
CA SER A 119 -6.72 -18.67 13.05
C SER A 119 -8.22 -18.92 13.26
N PHE A 120 -8.99 -17.85 13.46
CA PHE A 120 -10.45 -17.95 13.61
C PHE A 120 -11.10 -18.65 12.41
N PHE A 121 -10.77 -18.24 11.18
CA PHE A 121 -11.38 -18.80 9.99
C PHE A 121 -10.95 -20.25 9.71
N ASN A 122 -9.73 -20.66 10.08
CA ASN A 122 -9.32 -22.06 9.99
C ASN A 122 -10.14 -22.94 10.95
N ASN A 123 -10.37 -22.47 12.19
CA ASN A 123 -11.20 -23.19 13.16
C ASN A 123 -12.65 -23.35 12.68
N ASN A 124 -13.17 -22.37 11.93
CA ASN A 124 -14.53 -22.37 11.39
C ASN A 124 -14.66 -23.02 9.99
N THR A 125 -13.57 -23.48 9.39
CA THR A 125 -13.60 -24.16 8.08
C THR A 125 -13.35 -25.64 8.26
N ILE A 126 -14.26 -26.48 7.76
CA ILE A 126 -14.14 -27.94 7.82
C ILE A 126 -13.38 -28.45 6.60
N ASP A 127 -12.35 -29.26 6.84
CA ASP A 127 -11.63 -30.01 5.83
C ASP A 127 -12.52 -31.14 5.28
N ALA A 128 -12.82 -31.07 3.99
CA ALA A 128 -13.66 -32.06 3.32
C ALA A 128 -13.10 -33.50 3.34
N LYS A 129 -11.79 -33.69 3.53
CA LYS A 129 -11.14 -35.01 3.57
C LYS A 129 -11.18 -35.65 4.95
N THR A 130 -11.10 -34.84 6.00
CA THR A 130 -10.97 -35.34 7.38
C THR A 130 -12.23 -35.13 8.21
N GLY A 131 -13.12 -34.23 7.79
CA GLY A 131 -14.31 -33.83 8.56
C GLY A 131 -13.99 -32.96 9.79
N LEU A 132 -12.73 -32.54 9.95
CA LEU A 132 -12.25 -31.72 11.07
C LEU A 132 -11.93 -30.29 10.62
N SER A 133 -11.78 -29.35 11.56
CA SER A 133 -11.34 -27.99 11.23
C SER A 133 -9.98 -27.96 10.54
N LEU A 134 -9.75 -26.99 9.65
CA LEU A 134 -8.47 -26.86 8.94
C LEU A 134 -7.28 -26.77 9.92
N PRO A 135 -6.20 -27.51 9.67
CA PRO A 135 -5.05 -27.51 10.57
C PRO A 135 -4.36 -26.15 10.59
N LYS A 136 -3.71 -25.86 11.72
CA LYS A 136 -2.88 -24.67 11.90
C LYS A 136 -1.69 -24.68 10.92
N PRO A 137 -1.43 -23.58 10.18
CA PRO A 137 -0.26 -23.48 9.33
C PRO A 137 1.04 -23.67 10.13
N VAL A 138 2.00 -24.36 9.54
CA VAL A 138 3.32 -24.54 10.16
C VAL A 138 4.10 -23.24 10.02
N LEU A 139 4.52 -22.68 11.16
CA LEU A 139 5.43 -21.55 11.28
C LEU A 139 6.54 -21.96 12.25
N LEU A 140 7.77 -22.03 11.76
CA LEU A 140 8.98 -22.25 12.54
C LEU A 140 9.90 -21.06 12.29
N GLN A 141 10.32 -20.38 13.34
CA GLN A 141 11.26 -19.26 13.21
C GLN A 141 12.43 -19.48 14.16
N HIS A 142 13.63 -19.31 13.63
CA HIS A 142 14.86 -19.21 14.40
C HIS A 142 15.46 -17.83 14.16
N GLN A 143 15.69 -17.07 15.22
CA GLN A 143 16.35 -15.78 15.18
C GLN A 143 17.48 -15.77 16.21
N TYR A 144 18.70 -15.97 15.72
CA TYR A 144 19.88 -16.04 16.57
C TYR A 144 20.91 -15.02 16.15
N GLY A 145 21.78 -14.65 17.08
CA GLY A 145 22.79 -13.66 16.84
C GLY A 145 23.74 -13.50 18.00
N PHE A 146 24.72 -12.62 17.81
CA PHE A 146 25.63 -12.24 18.86
C PHE A 146 26.12 -10.81 18.64
N ASN A 147 26.60 -10.19 19.71
CA ASN A 147 27.38 -8.97 19.63
C ASN A 147 28.59 -9.06 20.56
N VAL A 148 29.62 -8.29 20.22
CA VAL A 148 30.84 -8.17 21.00
C VAL A 148 31.39 -6.76 20.84
N GLY A 149 31.77 -6.13 21.95
CA GLY A 149 32.41 -4.83 21.97
C GLY A 149 33.61 -4.83 22.90
N GLY A 150 34.57 -3.95 22.63
CA GLY A 150 35.76 -3.81 23.46
C GLY A 150 36.85 -2.95 22.84
N PRO A 151 38.03 -2.88 23.47
CA PRO A 151 39.16 -2.12 22.96
C PRO A 151 39.93 -2.90 21.87
N LEU A 152 40.52 -2.15 20.94
CA LEU A 152 41.55 -2.62 20.02
C LEU A 152 42.91 -2.04 20.43
N ALA A 153 43.94 -2.87 20.30
CA ALA A 153 45.32 -2.53 20.57
C ALA A 153 45.94 -1.83 19.35
N LEU A 154 46.43 -0.60 19.51
CA LEU A 154 47.20 0.11 18.48
C LEU A 154 48.69 0.22 18.87
N PRO A 155 49.64 0.16 17.93
CA PRO A 155 51.04 0.46 18.21
C PRO A 155 51.21 1.90 18.74
N ARG A 156 52.12 2.13 19.70
CA ARG A 156 52.46 3.50 20.14
C ARG A 156 53.53 4.11 19.22
N PHE A 157 53.36 5.38 18.85
CA PHE A 157 54.34 6.17 18.10
C PHE A 157 54.93 7.30 18.96
N GLY A 158 55.55 6.95 20.11
CA GLY A 158 56.34 7.91 20.91
C GLY A 158 55.61 8.77 21.94
N GLU A 159 54.30 8.57 22.17
CA GLU A 159 53.44 9.45 22.99
C GLU A 159 53.45 9.16 24.52
N GLY A 160 54.42 8.44 25.06
CA GLY A 160 54.45 8.13 26.50
C GLY A 160 55.46 7.05 26.93
N PRO A 161 55.40 6.59 28.20
CA PRO A 161 56.33 5.58 28.73
C PRO A 161 56.30 4.28 27.91
N PRO A 162 57.39 3.48 27.93
CA PRO A 162 57.61 2.37 27.01
C PRO A 162 56.49 1.33 27.12
N SER A 163 55.58 1.38 26.15
CA SER A 163 54.60 0.34 25.85
C SER A 163 54.52 0.27 24.33
N LEU A 164 54.63 -0.92 23.77
CA LEU A 164 54.49 -1.11 22.33
C LEU A 164 53.02 -0.98 21.88
N ILE A 165 52.06 -0.93 22.81
CA ILE A 165 50.61 -1.02 22.53
C ILE A 165 49.79 -0.04 23.38
N GLU A 166 48.83 0.65 22.76
CA GLU A 166 47.79 1.47 23.38
C GLU A 166 46.40 0.81 23.23
N LYS A 167 45.78 0.43 24.35
CA LYS A 167 44.48 -0.29 24.39
C LYS A 167 43.28 0.59 24.74
N ARG A 168 43.42 1.93 24.72
CA ARG A 168 42.41 2.85 25.29
C ARG A 168 42.01 4.01 24.37
N LYS A 169 42.37 3.95 23.09
CA LYS A 169 41.97 4.95 22.09
C LYS A 169 41.07 4.39 21.00
N LEU A 170 41.24 3.14 20.59
CA LEU A 170 40.40 2.52 19.58
C LEU A 170 39.46 1.49 20.21
N PHE A 171 38.17 1.59 19.90
CA PHE A 171 37.14 0.68 20.35
C PHE A 171 36.39 0.12 19.16
N PHE A 172 35.88 -1.09 19.29
CA PHE A 172 34.98 -1.68 18.30
C PHE A 172 33.71 -2.20 18.95
N TYR A 173 32.66 -2.27 18.15
CA TYR A 173 31.44 -3.01 18.44
C TYR A 173 31.01 -3.75 17.18
N PHE A 174 30.77 -5.04 17.29
CA PHE A 174 30.32 -5.91 16.22
C PHE A 174 28.99 -6.54 16.60
N PHE A 175 28.07 -6.65 15.64
CA PHE A 175 26.83 -7.40 15.80
C PHE A 175 26.50 -8.23 14.57
N TYR A 176 25.87 -9.37 14.81
CA TYR A 176 25.34 -10.27 13.79
C TYR A 176 23.98 -10.80 14.25
N GLU A 177 23.00 -10.81 13.36
CA GLU A 177 21.71 -11.45 13.57
C GLU A 177 21.27 -12.17 12.28
N TYR A 178 20.79 -13.40 12.43
CA TYR A 178 20.22 -14.20 11.36
C TYR A 178 18.82 -14.65 11.75
N THR A 179 17.86 -14.41 10.85
CA THR A 179 16.49 -14.87 10.99
C THR A 179 16.19 -15.86 9.88
N ASN A 180 15.64 -17.01 10.23
CA ASN A 180 15.11 -17.99 9.29
C ASN A 180 13.68 -18.32 9.68
N THR A 181 12.74 -17.92 8.83
CA THR A 181 11.32 -18.24 8.97
C THR A 181 11.00 -19.33 7.96
N LYS A 182 10.65 -20.51 8.43
CA LYS A 182 10.04 -21.57 7.62
C LYS A 182 8.54 -21.53 7.87
N GLN A 183 7.79 -21.16 6.86
CA GLN A 183 6.34 -21.16 6.94
C GLN A 183 5.77 -21.72 5.65
N ASP A 184 4.61 -22.35 5.76
CA ASP A 184 3.83 -22.73 4.60
C ASP A 184 2.65 -21.77 4.43
N PHE A 185 2.28 -21.52 3.20
CA PHE A 185 1.06 -20.84 2.83
C PHE A 185 0.16 -21.80 2.05
N THR A 186 -1.15 -21.66 2.17
CA THR A 186 -2.11 -22.51 1.47
C THR A 186 -2.90 -21.69 0.44
N PRO A 187 -2.34 -21.44 -0.76
CA PRO A 187 -3.06 -20.76 -1.82
C PRO A 187 -4.28 -21.57 -2.28
N LEU A 188 -5.33 -20.87 -2.67
CA LEU A 188 -6.47 -21.42 -3.41
C LEU A 188 -6.31 -21.03 -4.88
N ARG A 189 -6.14 -22.02 -5.75
CA ARG A 189 -6.09 -21.85 -7.21
C ARG A 189 -7.38 -22.36 -7.84
N THR A 190 -7.69 -21.88 -9.03
CA THR A 190 -8.83 -22.34 -9.82
C THR A 190 -8.31 -23.20 -10.96
N VAL A 191 -8.78 -24.43 -11.09
CA VAL A 191 -8.37 -25.41 -12.11
C VAL A 191 -9.57 -25.94 -12.90
N LEU A 192 -9.32 -26.56 -14.05
CA LEU A 192 -10.35 -27.29 -14.80
C LEU A 192 -10.78 -28.57 -14.06
N SER A 193 -12.08 -28.86 -14.07
CA SER A 193 -12.61 -30.16 -13.67
C SER A 193 -12.13 -31.26 -14.62
N ALA A 194 -12.13 -32.52 -14.17
CA ALA A 194 -11.69 -33.65 -14.99
C ALA A 194 -12.49 -33.76 -16.30
N ALA A 195 -13.79 -33.46 -16.25
CA ALA A 195 -14.67 -33.44 -17.41
C ALA A 195 -14.31 -32.29 -18.38
N ALA A 196 -14.09 -31.08 -17.85
CA ALA A 196 -13.75 -29.92 -18.68
C ALA A 196 -12.42 -30.11 -19.43
N ARG A 197 -11.44 -30.83 -18.86
CA ARG A 197 -10.15 -31.14 -19.52
C ARG A 197 -10.28 -31.92 -20.83
N THR A 198 -11.38 -32.65 -21.02
CA THR A 198 -11.67 -33.42 -22.24
C THR A 198 -12.75 -32.77 -23.11
N GLY A 199 -13.10 -31.52 -22.83
CA GLY A 199 -14.09 -30.74 -23.58
C GLY A 199 -15.53 -30.87 -23.07
N ASN A 200 -15.80 -31.65 -22.02
CA ASN A 200 -17.16 -31.77 -21.46
C ASN A 200 -17.50 -30.53 -20.62
N PHE A 201 -18.32 -29.63 -21.18
CA PHE A 201 -18.79 -28.41 -20.53
C PHE A 201 -20.21 -28.59 -19.98
N THR A 202 -20.43 -28.23 -18.73
CA THR A 202 -21.71 -28.34 -18.02
C THR A 202 -22.30 -26.97 -17.72
N TYR A 203 -23.54 -26.72 -18.14
CA TYR A 203 -24.26 -25.44 -17.96
C TYR A 203 -25.67 -25.67 -17.36
N LEU A 204 -26.35 -24.60 -16.97
CA LEU A 204 -27.75 -24.66 -16.54
C LEU A 204 -28.68 -24.31 -17.71
N ALA A 205 -29.67 -25.16 -17.96
CA ALA A 205 -30.72 -24.86 -18.93
C ALA A 205 -31.47 -23.58 -18.54
N THR A 206 -31.80 -22.72 -19.51
CA THR A 206 -32.44 -21.40 -19.31
C THR A 206 -33.84 -21.31 -19.94
N CYS A 207 -34.49 -22.44 -20.18
CA CYS A 207 -35.80 -22.54 -20.82
C CYS A 207 -36.98 -22.28 -19.86
N GLY A 208 -38.18 -22.06 -20.40
CA GLY A 208 -39.43 -22.05 -19.61
C GLY A 208 -39.65 -20.84 -18.70
N VAL A 209 -38.91 -19.74 -18.92
CA VAL A 209 -39.11 -18.43 -18.27
C VAL A 209 -39.52 -17.37 -19.30
N THR A 210 -40.19 -16.31 -18.87
CA THR A 210 -40.67 -15.23 -19.74
C THR A 210 -39.53 -14.67 -20.61
N GLY A 211 -39.67 -14.78 -21.93
CA GLY A 211 -38.66 -14.34 -22.91
C GLY A 211 -37.64 -15.40 -23.33
N GLN A 212 -37.79 -16.66 -22.87
CA GLN A 212 -36.97 -17.81 -23.30
C GLN A 212 -37.85 -18.91 -23.93
N PRO A 213 -37.29 -19.78 -24.81
CA PRO A 213 -38.03 -20.87 -25.42
C PRO A 213 -38.62 -21.85 -24.38
N ALA A 214 -39.72 -22.52 -24.74
CA ALA A 214 -40.25 -23.62 -23.94
C ALA A 214 -39.18 -24.71 -23.76
N CYS A 215 -39.16 -25.36 -22.60
CA CYS A 215 -38.19 -26.43 -22.36
C CYS A 215 -38.44 -27.62 -23.30
N PRO A 216 -37.40 -28.18 -23.94
CA PRO A 216 -37.51 -29.44 -24.67
C PRO A 216 -38.04 -30.56 -23.76
N ALA A 217 -38.68 -31.57 -24.36
CA ALA A 217 -39.19 -32.72 -23.61
C ALA A 217 -38.06 -33.39 -22.79
N GLY A 218 -38.29 -33.55 -21.48
CA GLY A 218 -37.30 -34.12 -20.54
C GLY A 218 -36.25 -33.14 -20.01
N VAL A 219 -36.32 -31.85 -20.37
CA VAL A 219 -35.47 -30.79 -19.82
C VAL A 219 -36.29 -29.85 -18.95
N THR A 220 -35.75 -29.44 -17.82
CA THR A 220 -36.34 -28.44 -16.91
C THR A 220 -35.44 -27.22 -16.76
N ASN A 221 -36.02 -26.06 -16.45
CA ASN A 221 -35.24 -24.85 -16.19
C ASN A 221 -34.28 -25.07 -15.01
N GLY A 222 -33.02 -24.64 -15.14
CA GLY A 222 -31.99 -24.85 -14.13
C GLY A 222 -31.40 -26.27 -14.10
N GLN A 223 -31.81 -27.18 -15.00
CA GLN A 223 -31.21 -28.51 -15.10
C GLN A 223 -29.76 -28.41 -15.60
N GLN A 224 -28.86 -29.17 -14.97
CA GLN A 224 -27.47 -29.28 -15.45
C GLN A 224 -27.41 -30.16 -16.69
N ILE A 225 -26.81 -29.64 -17.76
CA ILE A 225 -26.63 -30.35 -19.03
C ILE A 225 -25.16 -30.27 -19.42
N THR A 226 -24.59 -31.40 -19.83
CA THR A 226 -23.19 -31.51 -20.28
C THR A 226 -23.12 -31.69 -21.79
N VAL A 227 -22.31 -30.89 -22.46
CA VAL A 227 -22.04 -30.97 -23.90
C VAL A 227 -20.53 -30.99 -24.13
N ASN A 228 -20.04 -31.86 -25.00
CA ASN A 228 -18.63 -31.86 -25.37
C ASN A 228 -18.37 -30.80 -26.46
N VAL A 229 -17.68 -29.71 -26.11
CA VAL A 229 -17.45 -28.58 -27.02
C VAL A 229 -16.48 -28.92 -28.16
N LEU A 230 -15.58 -29.88 -27.98
CA LEU A 230 -14.64 -30.34 -29.01
C LEU A 230 -15.36 -31.19 -30.07
N SER A 231 -16.19 -32.15 -29.63
CA SER A 231 -16.93 -33.00 -30.58
C SER A 231 -17.98 -32.21 -31.37
N LYS A 232 -18.57 -31.16 -30.78
CA LYS A 232 -19.50 -30.26 -31.48
C LYS A 232 -18.83 -29.40 -32.55
N THR A 233 -17.53 -29.12 -32.44
CA THR A 233 -16.80 -28.31 -33.43
C THR A 233 -15.89 -29.08 -34.36
N GLY A 234 -15.51 -30.32 -34.01
CA GLY A 234 -14.50 -31.10 -34.72
C GLY A 234 -13.07 -30.62 -34.46
N LEU A 235 -12.86 -29.68 -33.52
CA LEU A 235 -11.51 -29.25 -33.13
C LEU A 235 -10.86 -30.28 -32.23
N THR A 236 -9.56 -30.47 -32.39
CA THR A 236 -8.72 -31.32 -31.54
C THR A 236 -8.01 -30.49 -30.48
N ILE A 237 -7.52 -31.15 -29.44
CA ILE A 237 -6.76 -30.48 -28.39
C ILE A 237 -5.38 -30.07 -28.94
N ASP A 238 -5.01 -28.80 -28.75
CA ASP A 238 -3.70 -28.26 -29.11
C ASP A 238 -2.61 -28.83 -28.16
N PRO A 239 -1.52 -29.41 -28.69
CA PRO A 239 -0.48 -30.05 -27.88
C PRO A 239 0.17 -29.12 -26.85
N ARG A 240 0.33 -27.83 -27.18
CA ARG A 240 0.95 -26.87 -26.27
C ARG A 240 0.00 -26.52 -25.14
N SER A 241 -1.29 -26.35 -25.44
CA SER A 241 -2.33 -26.11 -24.46
C SER A 241 -2.53 -27.31 -23.53
N GLN A 242 -2.53 -28.53 -24.07
CA GLN A 242 -2.57 -29.76 -23.27
C GLN A 242 -1.38 -29.83 -22.31
N THR A 243 -0.17 -29.47 -22.77
CA THR A 243 1.02 -29.45 -21.92
C THR A 243 0.83 -28.51 -20.73
N LEU A 244 0.29 -27.31 -20.95
CA LEU A 244 0.01 -26.36 -19.86
C LEU A 244 -1.09 -26.85 -18.92
N ILE A 245 -2.18 -27.40 -19.44
CA ILE A 245 -3.26 -27.98 -18.62
C ILE A 245 -2.71 -29.12 -17.76
N ASN A 246 -1.79 -29.93 -18.29
CA ASN A 246 -1.15 -31.03 -17.55
C ASN A 246 -0.24 -30.56 -16.42
N LEU A 247 0.23 -29.31 -16.43
CA LEU A 247 0.92 -28.69 -15.29
C LEU A 247 -0.03 -28.38 -14.13
N THR A 248 -1.35 -28.37 -14.37
CA THR A 248 -2.36 -28.12 -13.33
C THR A 248 -2.84 -29.45 -12.71
N PRO A 249 -2.81 -29.61 -11.38
CA PRO A 249 -3.36 -30.78 -10.69
C PRO A 249 -4.89 -30.89 -10.82
N ALA A 250 -5.43 -32.09 -10.59
CA ALA A 250 -6.87 -32.26 -10.42
C ALA A 250 -7.37 -31.47 -9.20
N SER A 251 -8.61 -30.98 -9.27
CA SER A 251 -9.25 -30.24 -8.18
C SER A 251 -9.32 -31.06 -6.90
N ASN A 252 -9.35 -30.37 -5.76
CA ASN A 252 -9.49 -31.00 -4.44
C ASN A 252 -10.33 -30.16 -3.46
N ASN A 253 -11.00 -29.11 -3.94
CA ASN A 253 -11.74 -28.15 -3.15
C ASN A 253 -12.84 -27.48 -4.03
N ASN A 254 -13.98 -27.09 -3.43
CA ASN A 254 -15.12 -26.49 -4.13
C ASN A 254 -15.37 -25.02 -3.76
N ASP A 255 -14.43 -24.37 -3.05
CA ASP A 255 -14.55 -22.97 -2.60
C ASP A 255 -14.23 -21.95 -3.71
N ALA A 256 -13.77 -22.42 -4.87
CA ALA A 256 -13.44 -21.60 -6.04
C ALA A 256 -13.92 -22.23 -7.34
N GLY A 257 -14.05 -21.40 -8.37
CA GLY A 257 -14.62 -21.79 -9.66
C GLY A 257 -16.14 -21.83 -9.64
N ASP A 258 -16.72 -22.43 -10.68
CA ASP A 258 -18.18 -22.59 -10.84
C ASP A 258 -18.71 -23.94 -10.34
N THR A 259 -17.84 -24.74 -9.70
CA THR A 259 -18.05 -26.10 -9.17
C THR A 259 -18.36 -27.18 -10.22
N ARG A 260 -18.52 -26.82 -11.50
CA ARG A 260 -18.94 -27.70 -12.60
C ARG A 260 -17.82 -27.89 -13.61
N ASN A 261 -17.35 -26.79 -14.19
CA ASN A 261 -16.30 -26.74 -15.21
C ASN A 261 -14.96 -26.33 -14.60
N THR A 262 -14.99 -25.45 -13.60
CA THR A 262 -13.83 -25.00 -12.86
C THR A 262 -14.05 -25.23 -11.37
N GLN A 263 -12.99 -25.67 -10.70
CA GLN A 263 -13.02 -26.05 -9.29
C GLN A 263 -11.76 -25.56 -8.59
N GLY A 264 -11.80 -25.53 -7.27
CA GLY A 264 -10.68 -25.14 -6.42
C GLY A 264 -9.60 -26.23 -6.33
N PHE A 265 -8.36 -25.78 -6.28
CA PHE A 265 -7.22 -26.58 -5.87
C PHE A 265 -6.45 -25.85 -4.77
N ARG A 266 -6.39 -26.46 -3.59
CA ARG A 266 -5.58 -25.99 -2.47
C ARG A 266 -4.37 -26.90 -2.31
N PHE A 267 -3.21 -26.29 -2.10
CA PHE A 267 -1.97 -26.99 -1.77
C PHE A 267 -1.16 -26.16 -0.78
N ASN A 268 -0.22 -26.78 -0.08
CA ASN A 268 0.72 -26.07 0.77
C ASN A 268 1.99 -25.77 -0.03
N THR A 269 2.45 -24.53 0.04
CA THR A 269 3.67 -24.05 -0.62
C THR A 269 4.60 -23.40 0.41
N PRO A 270 5.93 -23.63 0.35
CA PRO A 270 6.88 -22.96 1.23
C PRO A 270 6.88 -21.45 0.96
N ASN A 271 6.53 -20.63 1.95
CA ASN A 271 6.52 -19.16 1.86
C ASN A 271 7.48 -18.54 2.89
N GLY A 272 8.55 -19.28 3.23
CA GLY A 272 9.56 -18.90 4.21
C GLY A 272 10.51 -17.79 3.75
N SER A 273 11.14 -17.10 4.70
CA SER A 273 12.05 -15.99 4.46
C SER A 273 13.33 -16.11 5.28
N THR A 274 14.42 -15.53 4.78
CA THR A 274 15.68 -15.39 5.53
C THR A 274 16.11 -13.93 5.59
N GLY A 275 16.61 -13.52 6.75
CA GLY A 275 17.18 -12.21 7.01
C GLY A 275 18.57 -12.35 7.61
N ARG A 276 19.52 -11.52 7.19
CA ARG A 276 20.87 -11.45 7.77
C ARG A 276 21.25 -10.00 7.98
N ASN A 277 21.46 -9.60 9.22
CA ASN A 277 21.93 -8.28 9.60
C ASN A 277 23.33 -8.39 10.20
N ILE A 278 24.29 -7.65 9.66
CA ILE A 278 25.66 -7.60 10.18
C ILE A 278 26.09 -6.15 10.27
N GLY A 279 26.82 -5.78 11.32
CA GLY A 279 27.41 -4.45 11.39
C GLY A 279 28.59 -4.38 12.33
N VAL A 280 29.40 -3.35 12.10
CA VAL A 280 30.58 -3.02 12.88
C VAL A 280 30.65 -1.51 13.06
N ARG A 281 31.04 -1.08 14.25
CA ARG A 281 31.36 0.31 14.58
C ARG A 281 32.78 0.35 15.16
N PHE A 282 33.56 1.35 14.76
CA PHE A 282 34.84 1.70 15.34
C PHE A 282 34.77 3.12 15.88
N ASP A 283 35.36 3.34 17.04
CA ASP A 283 35.47 4.65 17.68
C ASP A 283 36.92 4.90 18.04
N TYR A 284 37.51 5.99 17.52
CA TYR A 284 38.89 6.38 17.79
C TYR A 284 38.94 7.72 18.53
N ASP A 285 39.30 7.66 19.80
CA ASP A 285 39.54 8.82 20.66
C ASP A 285 40.96 9.34 20.40
N ILE A 286 41.11 10.24 19.43
CA ILE A 286 42.40 10.83 19.04
C ILE A 286 43.04 11.54 20.24
N ASN A 287 42.24 12.35 20.93
CA ASN A 287 42.59 13.05 22.18
C ASN A 287 41.30 13.42 22.94
N SER A 288 41.44 14.12 24.07
CA SER A 288 40.29 14.53 24.90
C SER A 288 39.29 15.47 24.23
N ARG A 289 39.63 16.03 23.06
CA ARG A 289 38.78 16.96 22.31
C ARG A 289 38.27 16.38 21.00
N ASN A 290 38.85 15.30 20.47
CA ASN A 290 38.54 14.81 19.13
C ASN A 290 38.32 13.31 19.14
N THR A 291 37.16 12.90 18.63
CA THR A 291 36.78 11.50 18.47
C THR A 291 36.23 11.26 17.08
N VAL A 292 36.66 10.19 16.42
CA VAL A 292 36.16 9.79 15.10
C VAL A 292 35.40 8.47 15.24
N GLU A 293 34.22 8.38 14.66
CA GLU A 293 33.46 7.13 14.55
C GLU A 293 33.33 6.69 13.09
N ALA A 294 33.36 5.37 12.88
CA ALA A 294 33.15 4.73 11.58
C ALA A 294 32.24 3.51 11.73
N ILE A 295 31.15 3.48 10.98
CA ILE A 295 30.09 2.48 11.09
C ILE A 295 29.81 1.89 9.72
N TYR A 296 29.72 0.56 9.67
CA TYR A 296 29.23 -0.18 8.51
C TYR A 296 28.15 -1.16 8.96
N SER A 297 27.04 -1.23 8.22
CA SER A 297 26.04 -2.28 8.41
C SER A 297 25.50 -2.76 7.07
N HIS A 298 25.12 -4.03 7.02
CA HIS A 298 24.55 -4.65 5.84
C HIS A 298 23.40 -5.57 6.21
N PHE A 299 22.24 -5.29 5.61
CA PHE A 299 21.07 -6.15 5.73
C PHE A 299 20.77 -6.86 4.40
N LEU A 300 20.57 -8.18 4.49
CA LEU A 300 20.11 -9.03 3.40
C LEU A 300 18.77 -9.63 3.78
N SER A 301 17.78 -9.50 2.89
CA SER A 301 16.51 -10.20 2.99
C SER A 301 16.27 -11.04 1.74
N LYS A 302 15.76 -12.26 1.92
CA LYS A 302 15.37 -13.16 0.84
C LYS A 302 14.04 -13.81 1.18
N LEU A 303 13.07 -13.65 0.29
CA LEU A 303 11.80 -14.36 0.25
C LEU A 303 11.77 -15.12 -1.09
N PRO A 304 12.37 -16.32 -1.16
CA PRO A 304 12.64 -17.01 -2.42
C PRO A 304 11.39 -17.47 -3.18
N ASN A 305 10.26 -17.60 -2.49
CA ASN A 305 8.95 -17.93 -3.03
C ASN A 305 7.92 -17.00 -2.37
N ASP A 306 7.31 -16.12 -3.16
CA ASP A 306 6.41 -15.07 -2.66
C ASP A 306 4.99 -15.25 -3.20
N VAL A 307 4.25 -16.18 -2.60
CA VAL A 307 2.85 -16.45 -2.96
C VAL A 307 1.88 -15.57 -2.15
N GLN A 308 2.28 -15.18 -0.94
CA GLN A 308 1.39 -14.48 -0.01
C GLN A 308 1.35 -12.96 -0.21
N LEU A 309 2.49 -12.30 -0.49
CA LEU A 309 2.55 -10.84 -0.52
C LEU A 309 2.26 -10.28 -1.90
N ASN A 310 2.80 -10.91 -2.95
CA ASN A 310 2.66 -10.41 -4.33
C ASN A 310 2.12 -11.45 -5.31
N ASP A 311 1.82 -12.67 -4.85
CA ASP A 311 1.36 -13.79 -5.69
C ASP A 311 2.28 -14.08 -6.90
N ILE A 312 3.58 -13.85 -6.72
CA ILE A 312 4.61 -14.07 -7.75
C ILE A 312 5.32 -15.42 -7.59
N GLY A 313 5.07 -16.16 -6.51
CA GLY A 313 5.65 -17.48 -6.26
C GLY A 313 5.16 -18.60 -7.20
N GLU A 314 5.35 -19.85 -6.78
CA GLU A 314 4.90 -21.01 -7.55
C GLU A 314 3.36 -21.03 -7.69
N GLN A 315 2.88 -21.28 -8.91
CA GLN A 315 1.44 -21.32 -9.19
C GLN A 315 0.82 -22.66 -8.78
N PHE A 316 1.54 -23.76 -9.01
CA PHE A 316 1.19 -25.12 -8.61
C PHE A 316 2.43 -25.85 -8.05
N PRO A 317 2.26 -26.95 -7.30
CA PRO A 317 3.36 -27.63 -6.62
C PRO A 317 4.53 -27.99 -7.55
N GLY A 318 5.72 -27.50 -7.22
CA GLY A 318 6.96 -27.84 -7.92
C GLY A 318 7.20 -27.09 -9.23
N LEU A 319 6.31 -26.16 -9.59
CA LEU A 319 6.52 -25.29 -10.76
C LEU A 319 7.42 -24.10 -10.41
N PRO A 320 8.12 -23.52 -11.41
CA PRO A 320 8.85 -22.28 -11.21
C PRO A 320 7.97 -21.15 -10.68
N GLY A 321 8.59 -20.26 -9.93
CA GLY A 321 7.96 -19.08 -9.38
C GLY A 321 9.00 -18.00 -9.14
N GLY A 322 8.54 -16.90 -8.60
CA GLY A 322 9.31 -15.74 -8.25
C GLY A 322 9.39 -15.50 -6.75
N GLY A 323 10.08 -14.43 -6.41
CA GLY A 323 10.26 -14.02 -5.05
C GLY A 323 10.88 -12.64 -4.95
N GLN A 324 11.29 -12.30 -3.75
CA GLN A 324 11.93 -11.03 -3.45
C GLN A 324 13.30 -11.24 -2.83
N GLN A 325 14.22 -10.35 -3.16
CA GLN A 325 15.46 -10.21 -2.42
C GLN A 325 15.85 -8.75 -2.30
N SER A 326 16.56 -8.40 -1.23
CA SER A 326 17.04 -7.04 -1.04
C SER A 326 18.41 -7.03 -0.39
N ARG A 327 19.30 -6.16 -0.89
CA ARG A 327 20.62 -5.88 -0.32
C ARG A 327 20.69 -4.43 0.12
N ARG A 328 21.10 -4.20 1.37
CA ARG A 328 20.98 -2.88 2.00
C ARG A 328 22.23 -2.50 2.79
N PRO A 329 23.30 -2.00 2.13
CA PRO A 329 24.49 -1.49 2.81
C PRO A 329 24.26 -0.09 3.40
N ARG A 330 25.01 0.23 4.45
CA ARG A 330 25.08 1.56 5.07
C ARG A 330 26.49 1.84 5.57
N TYR A 331 26.94 3.07 5.40
CA TYR A 331 28.16 3.61 6.00
C TYR A 331 27.84 4.92 6.73
N ALA A 332 28.46 5.14 7.88
CA ALA A 332 28.45 6.44 8.55
C ALA A 332 29.86 6.73 9.10
N LEU A 333 30.34 7.95 8.87
CA LEU A 333 31.59 8.48 9.39
C LEU A 333 31.26 9.79 10.11
N ALA A 334 31.72 9.95 11.34
CA ALA A 334 31.58 11.25 12.01
C ALA A 334 32.84 11.63 12.78
N TRP A 335 33.10 12.93 12.83
CA TRP A 335 34.14 13.55 13.61
C TRP A 335 33.49 14.51 14.61
N HIS A 336 33.64 14.21 15.89
CA HIS A 336 33.24 15.09 16.97
C HIS A 336 34.45 15.85 17.48
N SER A 337 34.35 17.17 17.56
CA SER A 337 35.40 18.06 18.03
C SER A 337 34.89 19.02 19.10
N SER A 338 35.57 19.07 20.24
CA SER A 338 35.42 20.11 21.25
C SER A 338 36.45 21.20 21.01
N LEU A 339 36.11 22.17 20.17
CA LEU A 339 36.99 23.29 19.79
C LEU A 339 37.40 24.12 21.01
N THR A 340 36.43 24.36 21.91
CA THR A 340 36.64 24.94 23.25
C THR A 340 35.77 24.17 24.26
N PRO A 341 35.95 24.36 25.59
CA PRO A 341 35.06 23.76 26.59
C PRO A 341 33.57 24.11 26.43
N SER A 342 33.26 25.19 25.70
CA SER A 342 31.90 25.69 25.45
C SER A 342 31.44 25.51 24.00
N LEU A 343 32.30 25.10 23.07
CA LEU A 343 32.00 25.04 21.64
C LEU A 343 32.35 23.66 21.10
N THR A 344 31.33 22.92 20.67
CA THR A 344 31.46 21.59 20.07
C THR A 344 30.94 21.60 18.64
N ASN A 345 31.54 20.76 17.81
CA ASN A 345 31.15 20.54 16.43
C ASN A 345 31.07 19.02 16.14
N GLU A 346 30.11 18.63 15.32
CA GLU A 346 29.97 17.31 14.75
C GLU A 346 29.87 17.45 13.22
N LEU A 347 30.85 16.89 12.51
CA LEU A 347 30.80 16.70 11.07
C LEU A 347 30.54 15.24 10.78
N ARG A 348 29.52 14.93 9.97
CA ARG A 348 29.11 13.56 9.65
C ARG A 348 28.86 13.41 8.16
N PHE A 349 29.36 12.31 7.61
CA PHE A 349 29.07 11.84 6.26
C PHE A 349 28.50 10.43 6.32
N GLY A 350 27.58 10.09 5.43
CA GLY A 350 27.18 8.70 5.26
C GLY A 350 26.50 8.39 3.96
N PHE A 351 26.26 7.09 3.81
CA PHE A 351 25.63 6.50 2.65
C PHE A 351 24.68 5.41 3.10
N SER A 352 23.51 5.34 2.46
CA SER A 352 22.61 4.20 2.57
C SER A 352 22.10 3.81 1.20
N SER A 353 21.87 2.52 0.98
CA SER A 353 21.20 2.05 -0.22
C SER A 353 20.27 0.89 0.09
N SER A 354 19.20 0.75 -0.68
CA SER A 354 18.29 -0.37 -0.60
C SER A 354 17.94 -0.85 -1.99
N THR A 355 18.13 -2.15 -2.25
CA THR A 355 17.93 -2.73 -3.59
C THR A 355 16.89 -3.84 -3.60
N PRO A 356 15.59 -3.55 -3.40
CA PRO A 356 14.56 -4.58 -3.53
C PRO A 356 14.41 -5.00 -5.00
N LEU A 357 14.51 -6.30 -5.22
CA LEU A 357 14.40 -6.99 -6.51
C LEU A 357 13.28 -8.02 -6.41
N PHE A 358 12.26 -7.88 -7.26
CA PHE A 358 11.21 -8.85 -7.49
C PHE A 358 11.62 -9.68 -8.70
N PHE A 359 12.09 -10.90 -8.46
CA PHE A 359 12.61 -11.76 -9.53
C PHE A 359 11.57 -12.82 -9.92
N ASN A 360 11.65 -13.32 -11.15
CA ASN A 360 10.95 -14.51 -11.60
C ASN A 360 11.98 -15.58 -12.01
N ARG A 361 11.74 -16.85 -11.68
CA ARG A 361 12.57 -17.99 -12.12
C ARG A 361 12.01 -18.73 -13.33
N GLU A 362 10.78 -18.40 -13.75
CA GLU A 362 10.19 -18.93 -14.95
C GLU A 362 11.05 -18.60 -16.17
N LYS A 363 11.30 -19.61 -17.01
CA LYS A 363 12.06 -19.45 -18.25
C LYS A 363 11.11 -19.39 -19.42
N PHE A 364 11.20 -18.31 -20.19
CA PHE A 364 10.43 -18.15 -21.43
C PHE A 364 11.25 -18.58 -22.64
N ASP A 365 11.78 -19.80 -22.63
CA ASP A 365 12.69 -20.32 -23.67
C ASP A 365 12.05 -20.35 -25.07
N VAL A 366 10.72 -20.49 -25.12
CA VAL A 366 9.92 -20.41 -26.36
C VAL A 366 9.74 -18.97 -26.87
N GLY A 367 10.17 -17.96 -26.12
CA GLY A 367 10.12 -16.54 -26.49
C GLY A 367 8.77 -15.87 -26.29
N TYR A 368 7.77 -16.53 -25.69
CA TYR A 368 6.44 -15.98 -25.43
C TYR A 368 5.77 -16.56 -24.17
N ARG A 369 4.72 -15.87 -23.71
CA ARG A 369 3.83 -16.26 -22.61
C ARG A 369 2.43 -16.57 -23.14
N LEU A 370 1.74 -17.54 -22.52
CA LEU A 370 0.33 -17.84 -22.80
C LEU A 370 -0.52 -17.52 -21.58
N VAL A 371 -1.71 -16.95 -21.79
CA VAL A 371 -2.68 -16.62 -20.72
C VAL A 371 -4.07 -17.10 -21.09
N PHE A 372 -4.85 -17.47 -20.07
CA PHE A 372 -6.16 -18.09 -20.21
C PHE A 372 -7.27 -17.12 -19.78
N ASP A 373 -8.38 -17.09 -20.51
CA ASP A 373 -9.52 -16.19 -20.26
C ASP A 373 -10.75 -16.92 -19.67
N LEU A 374 -10.52 -18.07 -19.02
CA LEU A 374 -11.56 -18.90 -18.40
C LEU A 374 -11.65 -18.70 -16.87
N GLY A 375 -10.92 -17.71 -16.32
CA GLY A 375 -10.87 -17.49 -14.86
C GLY A 375 -10.16 -18.60 -14.07
N ILE A 376 -9.40 -19.46 -14.76
CA ILE A 376 -8.51 -20.44 -14.12
C ILE A 376 -7.14 -19.82 -13.84
N THR A 377 -6.44 -20.34 -12.85
CA THR A 377 -5.06 -19.94 -12.53
C THR A 377 -4.11 -20.40 -13.64
N ASN A 378 -3.27 -19.48 -14.12
CA ASN A 378 -2.26 -19.81 -15.12
C ASN A 378 -1.16 -20.70 -14.49
N PRO A 379 -0.81 -21.86 -15.08
CA PRO A 379 0.24 -22.73 -14.55
C PRO A 379 1.64 -22.12 -14.63
N ILE A 380 1.86 -21.21 -15.57
CA ILE A 380 3.14 -20.52 -15.73
C ILE A 380 3.09 -19.18 -15.00
N GLN A 381 4.14 -18.86 -14.24
CA GLN A 381 4.25 -17.56 -13.59
C GLN A 381 4.56 -16.48 -14.63
N THR A 382 3.59 -15.61 -14.92
CA THR A 382 3.71 -14.60 -15.99
C THR A 382 4.34 -13.29 -15.55
N PHE A 383 4.58 -13.08 -14.25
CA PHE A 383 5.26 -11.91 -13.72
C PHE A 383 6.67 -11.73 -14.35
N LEU A 384 7.09 -10.50 -14.61
CA LEU A 384 8.44 -10.20 -15.11
C LEU A 384 9.20 -9.35 -14.09
N GLN A 385 10.52 -9.40 -14.16
CA GLN A 385 11.39 -8.81 -13.14
C GLN A 385 11.19 -7.30 -13.04
N GLN A 386 11.20 -6.78 -11.82
CA GLN A 386 11.18 -5.34 -11.56
C GLN A 386 11.88 -5.04 -10.25
N GLY A 387 12.31 -3.79 -10.06
CA GLY A 387 13.00 -3.40 -8.85
C GLY A 387 13.47 -1.95 -8.86
N ARG A 388 14.11 -1.58 -7.77
CA ARG A 388 14.69 -0.24 -7.59
C ARG A 388 15.97 -0.30 -6.76
N ALA A 389 16.77 0.75 -6.86
CA ALA A 389 18.00 0.92 -6.11
C ALA A 389 18.18 2.38 -5.63
N PRO A 390 17.32 2.89 -4.72
CA PRO A 390 17.56 4.17 -4.05
C PRO A 390 18.88 4.16 -3.28
N ARG A 391 19.56 5.31 -3.33
CA ARG A 391 20.84 5.60 -2.67
C ARG A 391 20.77 7.01 -2.10
N SER A 392 21.01 7.12 -0.79
CA SER A 392 21.17 8.40 -0.10
C SER A 392 22.64 8.63 0.22
N HIS A 393 23.10 9.85 0.00
CA HIS A 393 24.36 10.38 0.51
C HIS A 393 24.04 11.55 1.43
N ASP A 394 24.42 11.46 2.71
CA ASP A 394 24.13 12.47 3.73
C ASP A 394 25.44 13.17 4.15
N LEU A 395 25.40 14.49 4.27
CA LEU A 395 26.42 15.33 4.89
C LEU A 395 25.75 16.26 5.92
N LEU A 396 26.26 16.25 7.13
CA LEU A 396 25.73 17.00 8.28
C LEU A 396 26.87 17.72 8.99
N ASP A 397 26.65 18.98 9.34
CA ASP A 397 27.53 19.76 10.21
C ASP A 397 26.69 20.43 11.29
N ASN A 398 26.98 20.11 12.55
CA ASN A 398 26.22 20.58 13.70
C ASN A 398 27.17 21.24 14.71
N VAL A 399 26.94 22.51 15.02
CA VAL A 399 27.70 23.26 16.03
C VAL A 399 26.81 23.56 17.23
N THR A 400 27.33 23.32 18.44
CA THR A 400 26.69 23.72 19.70
C THR A 400 27.62 24.65 20.47
N TRP A 401 27.11 25.82 20.86
CA TRP A 401 27.84 26.82 21.63
C TRP A 401 27.10 27.20 22.90
N VAL A 402 27.69 26.90 24.05
CA VAL A 402 27.17 27.26 25.36
C VAL A 402 27.80 28.58 25.81
N LYS A 403 27.00 29.63 25.95
CA LYS A 403 27.47 30.94 26.42
C LYS A 403 26.52 31.51 27.46
N GLY A 404 26.96 31.55 28.72
CA GLY A 404 26.13 32.03 29.83
C GLY A 404 24.83 31.22 29.95
N ASN A 405 23.69 31.88 29.86
CA ASN A 405 22.36 31.25 29.93
C ASN A 405 21.83 30.77 28.58
N HIS A 406 22.65 30.80 27.52
CA HIS A 406 22.28 30.44 26.16
C HIS A 406 22.98 29.17 25.71
N VAL A 407 22.26 28.34 24.94
CA VAL A 407 22.83 27.23 24.18
C VAL A 407 22.43 27.44 22.73
N PHE A 408 23.36 28.01 21.96
CA PHE A 408 23.17 28.21 20.53
C PHE A 408 23.44 26.90 19.79
N LYS A 409 22.57 26.57 18.83
CA LYS A 409 22.76 25.48 17.88
C LYS A 409 22.64 26.03 16.47
N PHE A 410 23.57 25.68 15.60
CA PHE A 410 23.49 26.04 14.18
C PHE A 410 24.22 25.00 13.35
N GLY A 411 23.82 24.88 12.09
CA GLY A 411 24.39 23.84 11.24
C GLY A 411 23.81 23.81 9.84
N THR A 412 24.28 22.83 9.08
CA THR A 412 23.84 22.55 7.72
C THR A 412 23.62 21.06 7.51
N SER A 413 22.69 20.74 6.62
CA SER A 413 22.46 19.36 6.15
C SER A 413 22.33 19.36 4.64
N ALA A 414 23.09 18.51 3.96
CA ALA A 414 22.97 18.26 2.54
C ALA A 414 22.73 16.76 2.29
N ARG A 415 21.76 16.44 1.44
CA ARG A 415 21.43 15.07 1.05
C ARG A 415 21.32 14.96 -0.45
N TRP A 416 21.99 13.98 -1.05
CA TRP A 416 21.85 13.64 -2.47
C TRP A 416 21.19 12.29 -2.62
N GLU A 417 20.14 12.24 -3.42
CA GLU A 417 19.37 11.03 -3.72
C GLU A 417 19.60 10.62 -5.17
N ASP A 418 20.02 9.37 -5.37
CA ASP A 418 20.09 8.71 -6.69
C ASP A 418 19.19 7.48 -6.65
N ILE A 419 18.19 7.46 -7.54
CA ILE A 419 17.18 6.41 -7.58
C ILE A 419 17.16 5.80 -8.98
N LEU A 420 17.68 4.58 -9.09
CA LEU A 420 17.46 3.73 -10.26
C LEU A 420 16.16 2.94 -10.08
N ASN A 421 15.26 3.01 -11.05
CA ASN A 421 14.04 2.21 -11.11
C ASN A 421 13.99 1.43 -12.43
N PHE A 422 13.60 0.15 -12.39
CA PHE A 422 13.45 -0.64 -13.60
C PHE A 422 12.24 -1.59 -13.58
N ASN A 423 11.70 -1.89 -14.77
CA ASN A 423 10.56 -2.78 -14.95
C ASN A 423 10.60 -3.49 -16.30
N ASP A 424 10.61 -4.83 -16.27
CA ASP A 424 10.61 -5.71 -17.45
C ASP A 424 9.18 -6.13 -17.86
N GLY A 425 8.15 -5.56 -17.24
CA GLY A 425 6.75 -5.82 -17.51
C GLY A 425 6.41 -5.72 -19.00
N GLY A 426 5.88 -6.80 -19.57
CA GLY A 426 5.41 -6.86 -20.95
C GLY A 426 6.48 -6.99 -22.03
N ILE A 427 7.79 -7.03 -21.70
CA ILE A 427 8.84 -7.09 -22.73
C ILE A 427 8.87 -8.43 -23.48
N VAL A 428 8.43 -9.51 -22.83
CA VAL A 428 8.18 -10.82 -23.44
C VAL A 428 6.74 -10.84 -23.97
N PRO A 429 6.50 -11.17 -25.25
CA PRO A 429 5.16 -11.17 -25.83
C PRO A 429 4.24 -12.16 -25.09
N GLN A 430 2.99 -11.76 -24.91
CA GLN A 430 1.95 -12.54 -24.25
C GLN A 430 0.79 -12.77 -25.21
N TYR A 431 0.41 -14.02 -25.44
CA TYR A 431 -0.75 -14.40 -26.24
C TYR A 431 -1.87 -14.90 -25.35
N THR A 432 -3.06 -14.38 -25.55
CA THR A 432 -4.27 -14.78 -24.82
C THR A 432 -5.03 -15.81 -25.65
N LEU A 433 -5.32 -16.96 -25.05
CA LEU A 433 -6.15 -17.98 -25.69
C LEU A 433 -7.62 -17.55 -25.64
N GLY A 434 -8.30 -17.63 -26.77
CA GLY A 434 -9.66 -17.16 -26.95
C GLY A 434 -10.03 -17.04 -28.42
N PHE A 435 -11.31 -16.76 -28.69
CA PHE A 435 -11.78 -16.37 -30.01
C PHE A 435 -11.96 -14.85 -30.09
N ASN A 436 -11.85 -14.27 -31.28
CA ASN A 436 -12.20 -12.87 -31.57
C ASN A 436 -13.23 -12.82 -32.70
N SER A 437 -13.95 -11.72 -32.85
CA SER A 437 -15.04 -11.63 -33.83
C SER A 437 -14.58 -11.49 -35.30
N THR A 438 -13.28 -11.33 -35.55
CA THR A 438 -12.79 -10.78 -36.83
C THR A 438 -11.86 -11.75 -37.57
N THR A 439 -10.78 -12.17 -36.93
CA THR A 439 -9.71 -12.99 -37.52
C THR A 439 -9.71 -14.44 -37.02
N ASN A 440 -10.34 -14.71 -35.88
CA ASN A 440 -10.43 -16.05 -35.28
C ASN A 440 -11.78 -16.27 -34.58
N PRO A 441 -12.90 -16.28 -35.34
CA PRO A 441 -14.24 -16.42 -34.77
C PRO A 441 -14.46 -17.78 -34.13
N VAL A 442 -15.39 -17.82 -33.18
CA VAL A 442 -15.92 -19.07 -32.65
C VAL A 442 -16.45 -19.89 -33.83
N PRO A 443 -16.12 -21.19 -33.94
CA PRO A 443 -16.66 -22.03 -35.00
C PRO A 443 -18.19 -21.96 -35.04
N ALA A 444 -18.77 -21.71 -36.21
CA ALA A 444 -20.23 -21.60 -36.38
C ALA A 444 -20.98 -22.87 -35.91
N THR A 445 -20.29 -24.01 -35.87
CA THR A 445 -20.78 -25.29 -35.35
C THR A 445 -21.04 -25.28 -33.84
N LEU A 446 -20.46 -24.34 -33.08
CA LEU A 446 -20.81 -24.08 -31.67
C LEU A 446 -21.68 -22.84 -31.52
N ALA A 447 -22.73 -22.71 -32.32
CA ALA A 447 -23.68 -21.60 -32.20
C ALA A 447 -24.45 -21.65 -30.86
N ASN A 448 -24.73 -20.48 -30.29
CA ASN A 448 -25.60 -20.35 -29.11
C ASN A 448 -27.07 -20.59 -29.50
N ASN A 449 -27.46 -21.86 -29.62
CA ASN A 449 -28.82 -22.27 -29.94
C ASN A 449 -29.22 -23.55 -29.20
N SER A 450 -30.52 -23.86 -29.23
CA SER A 450 -31.10 -25.00 -28.53
C SER A 450 -30.71 -26.38 -29.09
N THR A 451 -30.11 -26.45 -30.28
CA THR A 451 -29.65 -27.71 -30.89
C THR A 451 -28.29 -28.13 -30.35
N ILE A 452 -27.39 -27.15 -30.16
CA ILE A 452 -26.06 -27.38 -29.57
C ILE A 452 -26.17 -27.42 -28.04
N PHE A 453 -27.00 -26.55 -27.47
CA PHE A 453 -27.25 -26.44 -26.03
C PHE A 453 -28.75 -26.69 -25.73
N PRO A 454 -29.18 -27.95 -25.59
CA PRO A 454 -30.57 -28.30 -25.23
C PRO A 454 -31.08 -27.53 -24.01
N GLY A 455 -32.29 -26.96 -24.10
CA GLY A 455 -32.84 -26.15 -23.00
C GLY A 455 -32.28 -24.72 -22.90
N GLY A 456 -31.41 -24.30 -23.82
CA GLY A 456 -30.87 -22.94 -23.89
C GLY A 456 -29.78 -22.67 -22.86
N ILE A 457 -28.78 -21.86 -23.21
CA ILE A 457 -27.64 -21.52 -22.36
C ILE A 457 -27.59 -20.01 -22.11
N SER A 458 -27.23 -19.61 -20.88
CA SER A 458 -27.02 -18.20 -20.55
C SER A 458 -25.84 -17.61 -21.34
N SER A 459 -25.86 -16.30 -21.64
CA SER A 459 -24.76 -15.66 -22.38
C SER A 459 -23.41 -15.80 -21.67
N SER A 460 -23.38 -15.74 -20.33
CA SER A 460 -22.16 -15.94 -19.54
C SER A 460 -21.62 -17.37 -19.62
N GLU A 461 -22.50 -18.37 -19.55
CA GLU A 461 -22.06 -19.77 -19.67
C GLU A 461 -21.64 -20.09 -21.10
N TYR A 462 -22.27 -19.49 -22.11
CA TYR A 462 -21.83 -19.62 -23.50
C TYR A 462 -20.42 -19.04 -23.69
N THR A 463 -20.14 -17.85 -23.13
CA THR A 463 -18.78 -17.29 -23.13
C THR A 463 -17.79 -18.26 -22.46
N ASN A 464 -18.11 -18.81 -21.29
CA ASN A 464 -17.25 -19.80 -20.63
C ASN A 464 -17.06 -21.07 -21.48
N ALA A 465 -18.09 -21.55 -22.17
CA ALA A 465 -17.99 -22.69 -23.09
C ALA A 465 -17.03 -22.40 -24.25
N THR A 466 -17.14 -21.21 -24.84
CA THR A 466 -16.23 -20.79 -25.93
C THR A 466 -14.80 -20.57 -25.45
N ASN A 467 -14.60 -20.05 -24.23
CA ASN A 467 -13.28 -19.88 -23.64
C ASN A 467 -12.64 -21.24 -23.27
N LEU A 468 -13.44 -22.22 -22.82
CA LEU A 468 -12.96 -23.59 -22.62
C LEU A 468 -12.55 -24.23 -23.95
N LEU A 469 -13.37 -24.10 -24.99
CA LEU A 469 -13.01 -24.59 -26.32
C LEU A 469 -11.71 -23.95 -26.82
N ALA A 470 -11.56 -22.63 -26.68
CA ALA A 470 -10.37 -21.92 -27.12
C ALA A 470 -9.11 -22.35 -26.36
N LEU A 471 -9.23 -22.55 -25.04
CA LEU A 471 -8.15 -23.08 -24.22
C LEU A 471 -7.73 -24.48 -24.68
N LEU A 472 -8.68 -25.38 -24.93
CA LEU A 472 -8.38 -26.76 -25.35
C LEU A 472 -7.82 -26.80 -26.78
N ALA A 473 -8.44 -26.11 -27.72
CA ALA A 473 -8.02 -26.05 -29.12
C ALA A 473 -6.81 -25.12 -29.34
N GLY A 474 -6.29 -24.47 -28.30
CA GLY A 474 -5.18 -23.53 -28.38
C GLY A 474 -5.45 -22.33 -29.28
N SER A 475 -6.70 -21.93 -29.45
CA SER A 475 -7.07 -20.80 -30.31
C SER A 475 -6.51 -19.50 -29.77
N VAL A 476 -5.78 -18.74 -30.59
CA VAL A 476 -5.16 -17.48 -30.17
C VAL A 476 -6.10 -16.33 -30.48
N ARG A 477 -6.53 -15.59 -29.46
CA ARG A 477 -7.35 -14.39 -29.63
C ARG A 477 -6.50 -13.22 -30.08
N GLN A 478 -5.44 -12.98 -29.32
CA GLN A 478 -4.71 -11.71 -29.31
C GLN A 478 -3.32 -11.88 -28.71
N GLY A 479 -2.36 -11.12 -29.22
CA GLY A 479 -0.99 -11.03 -28.71
C GLY A 479 -0.67 -9.60 -28.29
N THR A 480 0.03 -9.46 -27.16
CA THR A 480 0.41 -8.19 -26.56
C THR A 480 1.90 -8.16 -26.24
N GLN A 481 2.59 -7.08 -26.60
CA GLN A 481 3.99 -6.85 -26.23
C GLN A 481 4.25 -5.38 -25.95
N THR A 482 5.16 -5.13 -25.00
CA THR A 482 5.58 -3.78 -24.62
C THR A 482 6.99 -3.49 -25.14
N PHE A 483 7.16 -2.31 -25.70
CA PHE A 483 8.40 -1.81 -26.27
C PHE A 483 8.81 -0.52 -25.54
N ASN A 484 10.10 -0.39 -25.22
CA ASN A 484 10.65 0.73 -24.47
C ASN A 484 11.74 1.42 -25.28
N ILE A 485 12.01 2.69 -24.96
CA ILE A 485 13.19 3.40 -25.46
C ILE A 485 14.36 3.28 -24.47
N THR A 486 15.59 3.37 -24.97
CA THR A 486 16.83 3.38 -24.17
C THR A 486 17.53 4.74 -24.20
N SER A 487 17.24 5.57 -25.20
CA SER A 487 17.66 6.96 -25.29
C SER A 487 16.60 7.77 -26.04
N LYS A 488 16.79 9.09 -26.14
CA LYS A 488 15.86 9.98 -26.88
C LYS A 488 15.72 9.61 -28.35
N ASP A 489 16.78 9.03 -28.94
CA ASP A 489 16.89 8.74 -30.37
C ASP A 489 16.88 7.23 -30.67
N SER A 490 16.74 6.37 -29.65
CA SER A 490 16.87 4.91 -29.83
C SER A 490 15.74 4.27 -30.63
N GLY A 491 14.61 4.97 -30.76
CA GLY A 491 13.33 4.37 -31.13
C GLY A 491 12.84 3.35 -30.11
N PHE A 492 11.68 2.74 -30.39
CA PHE A 492 11.16 1.63 -29.59
C PHE A 492 11.96 0.35 -29.83
N GLN A 493 12.41 -0.28 -28.75
CA GLN A 493 13.18 -1.52 -28.79
C GLN A 493 12.42 -2.68 -28.16
N ARG A 494 12.63 -3.87 -28.72
CA ARG A 494 11.99 -5.13 -28.30
C ARG A 494 12.83 -5.81 -27.21
N GLY A 495 12.18 -6.33 -26.18
CA GLY A 495 12.86 -7.15 -25.16
C GLY A 495 13.72 -6.37 -24.17
N ILE A 496 13.62 -5.04 -24.15
CA ILE A 496 14.35 -4.17 -23.21
C ILE A 496 13.38 -3.60 -22.19
N GLY A 497 13.72 -3.71 -20.90
CA GLY A 497 12.97 -3.13 -19.79
C GLY A 497 13.00 -1.60 -19.77
N SER A 498 12.04 -0.99 -19.07
CA SER A 498 12.09 0.45 -18.78
C SER A 498 13.08 0.68 -17.64
N ILE A 499 14.04 1.60 -17.82
CA ILE A 499 15.02 2.00 -16.79
C ILE A 499 14.99 3.52 -16.65
N ARG A 500 14.93 4.04 -15.42
CA ARG A 500 14.97 5.48 -15.13
C ARG A 500 15.94 5.80 -14.02
N HIS A 501 16.65 6.92 -14.19
CA HIS A 501 17.57 7.46 -13.20
C HIS A 501 17.02 8.79 -12.69
N LEU A 502 16.45 8.77 -11.49
CA LEU A 502 15.88 9.95 -10.84
C LEU A 502 16.85 10.48 -9.79
N ASP A 503 17.07 11.78 -9.78
CA ASP A 503 17.93 12.45 -8.81
C ASP A 503 17.30 13.72 -8.24
N TYR A 504 17.57 13.98 -6.96
CA TYR A 504 17.27 15.25 -6.30
C TYR A 504 18.22 15.49 -5.12
N THR A 505 18.26 16.72 -4.64
CA THR A 505 19.13 17.16 -3.54
C THR A 505 18.30 17.92 -2.52
N THR A 506 18.58 17.69 -1.24
CA THR A 506 18.04 18.49 -0.14
C THR A 506 19.17 19.27 0.50
N LEU A 507 18.97 20.56 0.74
CA LEU A 507 19.90 21.42 1.46
C LEU A 507 19.15 22.13 2.58
N ALA A 508 19.76 22.27 3.75
CA ALA A 508 19.19 23.08 4.81
C ALA A 508 20.26 23.81 5.61
N PHE A 509 19.85 24.95 6.16
CA PHE A 509 20.60 25.72 7.14
C PHE A 509 19.68 25.99 8.32
N TYR A 510 20.23 25.95 9.52
CA TYR A 510 19.44 26.20 10.70
C TYR A 510 20.23 26.91 11.79
N GLY A 511 19.50 27.60 12.65
CA GLY A 511 20.01 28.28 13.82
C GLY A 511 18.95 28.32 14.91
N GLY A 512 19.37 28.22 16.17
CA GLY A 512 18.48 28.34 17.31
C GLY A 512 19.22 28.59 18.62
N ASP A 513 18.45 28.96 19.62
CA ASP A 513 18.89 29.29 20.96
C ASP A 513 17.97 28.66 22.01
N THR A 514 18.55 27.85 22.88
CA THR A 514 17.91 27.45 24.14
C THR A 514 18.35 28.41 25.23
N TRP A 515 17.48 29.37 25.52
CA TRP A 515 17.71 30.43 26.49
C TRP A 515 17.06 30.11 27.84
N ARG A 516 17.88 29.97 28.87
CA ARG A 516 17.43 29.95 30.27
C ARG A 516 17.11 31.38 30.73
N PHE A 517 15.96 31.89 30.30
CA PHE A 517 15.51 33.26 30.60
C PHE A 517 15.43 33.52 32.11
N ARG A 518 14.94 32.54 32.87
CA ARG A 518 14.95 32.53 34.35
C ARG A 518 15.32 31.13 34.84
N THR A 519 15.64 31.00 36.13
CA THR A 519 15.95 29.70 36.75
C THR A 519 14.83 28.67 36.65
N ASN A 520 13.59 29.12 36.40
CA ASN A 520 12.41 28.29 36.25
C ASN A 520 11.71 28.44 34.89
N LEU A 521 12.29 29.15 33.92
CA LEU A 521 11.72 29.36 32.59
C LEU A 521 12.80 29.28 31.52
N SER A 522 12.68 28.30 30.64
CA SER A 522 13.51 28.12 29.46
C SER A 522 12.68 28.39 28.20
N LEU A 523 13.26 29.12 27.25
CA LEU A 523 12.70 29.38 25.93
C LEU A 523 13.59 28.71 24.88
N ASN A 524 12.99 28.15 23.85
CA ASN A 524 13.69 27.65 22.67
C ASN A 524 13.19 28.44 21.46
N LEU A 525 14.11 29.12 20.77
CA LEU A 525 13.84 29.86 19.55
C LEU A 525 14.65 29.22 18.43
N GLY A 526 14.04 28.86 17.31
CA GLY A 526 14.76 28.26 16.19
C GLY A 526 14.17 28.66 14.84
N LEU A 527 15.04 28.73 13.85
CA LEU A 527 14.68 28.92 12.46
C LEU A 527 15.49 27.96 11.60
N ARG A 528 14.78 27.28 10.71
CA ARG A 528 15.37 26.42 9.69
C ARG A 528 14.91 26.90 8.33
N TRP A 529 15.82 26.89 7.37
CA TRP A 529 15.51 27.04 5.95
C TRP A 529 15.87 25.74 5.25
N GLU A 530 14.95 25.19 4.48
CA GLU A 530 15.17 23.98 3.69
C GLU A 530 15.00 24.26 2.20
N TYR A 531 15.67 23.50 1.37
CA TYR A 531 15.50 23.51 -0.07
C TYR A 531 15.49 22.07 -0.54
N ILE A 532 14.38 21.64 -1.13
CA ILE A 532 14.25 20.36 -1.80
C ILE A 532 14.29 20.67 -3.28
N SER A 533 15.34 20.24 -3.97
CA SER A 533 15.47 20.51 -5.39
C SER A 533 14.37 19.79 -6.17
N PRO A 534 13.97 20.35 -7.34
CA PRO A 534 13.19 19.60 -8.31
C PRO A 534 13.79 18.22 -8.58
N LEU A 535 12.93 17.21 -8.66
CA LEU A 535 13.34 15.91 -9.17
C LEU A 535 13.76 16.04 -10.64
N THR A 536 14.84 15.40 -11.03
CA THR A 536 15.33 15.36 -12.40
C THR A 536 15.48 13.91 -12.87
N GLU A 537 15.18 13.64 -14.14
CA GLU A 537 15.57 12.38 -14.80
C GLU A 537 16.88 12.63 -15.55
N ARG A 538 17.92 11.86 -15.21
CA ARG A 538 19.31 12.12 -15.58
C ARG A 538 19.60 11.94 -17.07
N ASP A 539 18.86 11.07 -17.73
CA ASP A 539 19.06 10.69 -19.13
C ASP A 539 18.12 11.50 -20.07
N GLY A 540 17.29 12.39 -19.51
CA GLY A 540 16.31 13.19 -20.24
C GLY A 540 15.10 12.40 -20.72
N LEU A 541 14.80 11.26 -20.07
CA LEU A 541 13.76 10.30 -20.41
C LEU A 541 12.49 10.46 -19.56
N GLY A 542 12.10 11.70 -19.28
CA GLY A 542 10.75 12.06 -18.88
C GLY A 542 9.97 12.63 -20.07
N LEU A 543 8.65 12.51 -20.07
CA LEU A 543 7.77 13.01 -21.11
C LEU A 543 6.64 13.82 -20.49
N MET A 544 6.60 15.11 -20.79
CA MET A 544 5.63 16.06 -20.22
C MET A 544 5.09 17.01 -21.29
N PRO A 545 3.90 17.62 -21.07
CA PRO A 545 3.40 18.70 -21.90
C PRO A 545 4.42 19.85 -22.03
N LYS A 546 4.62 20.40 -23.24
CA LYS A 546 5.54 21.54 -23.48
C LYS A 546 5.21 22.73 -22.58
N ASN A 547 3.93 22.99 -22.37
CA ASN A 547 3.42 23.89 -21.35
C ASN A 547 2.86 23.04 -20.19
N THR A 548 3.39 23.17 -18.99
CA THR A 548 3.00 22.35 -17.81
C THR A 548 1.86 22.97 -16.99
N SER A 549 1.23 24.04 -17.49
CA SER A 549 0.08 24.67 -16.85
C SER A 549 -1.18 23.79 -16.91
N LEU A 550 -2.12 24.07 -16.01
CA LEU A 550 -3.48 23.50 -16.06
C LEU A 550 -4.16 23.78 -17.42
N ALA A 551 -3.86 24.91 -18.06
CA ALA A 551 -4.43 25.26 -19.36
C ALA A 551 -3.99 24.30 -20.47
N ALA A 552 -2.77 23.78 -20.41
CA ALA A 552 -2.29 22.79 -21.37
C ALA A 552 -3.06 21.47 -21.25
N LEU A 553 -3.49 21.08 -20.05
CA LEU A 553 -4.34 19.89 -19.94
C LEU A 553 -5.67 20.03 -20.68
N ASN A 554 -6.18 21.26 -20.80
CA ASN A 554 -7.40 21.57 -21.54
C ASN A 554 -7.15 21.83 -23.03
N ASP A 555 -5.91 21.86 -23.50
CA ASP A 555 -5.61 22.07 -24.91
C ASP A 555 -5.56 20.73 -25.68
N PRO A 556 -6.49 20.47 -26.62
CA PRO A 556 -6.49 19.26 -27.43
C PRO A 556 -5.31 19.16 -28.41
N LEU A 557 -4.52 20.23 -28.59
CA LEU A 557 -3.31 20.26 -29.41
C LEU A 557 -2.02 20.13 -28.59
N THR A 558 -2.14 19.82 -27.29
CA THR A 558 -0.98 19.67 -26.42
C THR A 558 0.06 18.71 -26.98
N VAL A 559 1.29 19.21 -27.04
CA VAL A 559 2.48 18.47 -27.45
C VAL A 559 3.22 17.95 -26.21
N LEU A 560 3.43 16.65 -26.17
CA LEU A 560 4.32 15.95 -25.27
C LEU A 560 5.72 15.89 -25.86
N ASP A 561 6.73 16.19 -25.05
CA ASP A 561 8.12 16.20 -25.48
C ASP A 561 9.04 15.84 -24.29
N PHE A 562 10.30 15.51 -24.58
CA PHE A 562 11.29 15.10 -23.59
C PHE A 562 11.55 16.19 -22.55
N ALA A 563 11.64 15.77 -21.30
CA ALA A 563 11.96 16.58 -20.14
C ALA A 563 12.93 15.85 -19.22
N GLY A 564 13.69 16.59 -18.43
CA GLY A 564 14.81 16.09 -17.62
C GLY A 564 16.14 16.73 -18.04
N LYS A 565 17.24 16.17 -17.55
CA LYS A 565 18.57 16.73 -17.78
C LYS A 565 18.92 16.81 -19.27
N GLY A 566 19.53 17.92 -19.69
CA GLY A 566 19.95 18.11 -21.09
C GLY A 566 18.83 18.37 -22.09
N THR A 567 17.58 18.55 -21.65
CA THR A 567 16.43 18.90 -22.53
C THR A 567 16.06 20.38 -22.52
N GLY A 568 16.64 21.15 -21.57
CA GLY A 568 16.19 22.53 -21.28
C GLY A 568 14.83 22.61 -20.57
N ARG A 569 14.21 21.46 -20.25
CA ARG A 569 12.87 21.38 -19.63
C ARG A 569 12.94 20.61 -18.32
N GLN A 570 12.69 21.29 -17.21
CA GLN A 570 12.62 20.70 -15.87
C GLN A 570 11.20 20.22 -15.57
N PHE A 571 11.06 19.23 -14.68
CA PHE A 571 9.75 18.72 -14.26
C PHE A 571 9.01 19.68 -13.34
N LEU A 572 9.76 20.34 -12.45
CA LEU A 572 9.25 21.32 -11.51
C LEU A 572 10.14 22.57 -11.51
N GLY A 573 9.53 23.68 -11.14
CA GLY A 573 10.22 24.89 -10.69
C GLY A 573 10.79 24.72 -9.28
N LYS A 574 11.68 25.64 -8.92
CA LYS A 574 12.36 25.63 -7.62
C LYS A 574 11.51 26.35 -6.58
N ASP A 575 11.36 25.74 -5.40
CA ASP A 575 10.69 26.35 -4.25
C ASP A 575 11.73 26.69 -3.18
N TYR A 576 11.98 27.99 -2.98
CA TYR A 576 12.94 28.50 -2.00
C TYR A 576 12.25 29.04 -0.74
N ASN A 577 10.94 28.95 -0.63
CA ASN A 577 10.15 29.61 0.41
C ASN A 577 9.93 28.73 1.65
N ASN A 578 10.80 27.74 1.89
CA ASN A 578 10.60 26.75 2.94
C ASN A 578 11.26 27.17 4.26
N TRP A 579 10.68 28.19 4.90
CA TRP A 579 11.09 28.66 6.23
C TRP A 579 10.30 27.94 7.31
N ALA A 580 11.01 27.21 8.17
CA ALA A 580 10.49 26.36 9.23
C ALA A 580 10.86 26.94 10.61
N PRO A 581 10.11 27.95 11.11
CA PRO A 581 10.29 28.45 12.48
C PRO A 581 9.85 27.40 13.50
N ASN A 582 10.55 27.36 14.62
CA ASN A 582 10.13 26.63 15.81
C ASN A 582 10.31 27.49 17.07
N PHE A 583 9.34 27.37 17.97
CA PHE A 583 9.32 28.05 19.25
C PHE A 583 8.80 27.08 20.31
N SER A 584 9.44 26.99 21.46
CA SER A 584 8.87 26.30 22.61
C SER A 584 9.31 26.92 23.92
N PHE A 585 8.59 26.60 24.99
CA PHE A 585 8.95 26.99 26.35
C PHE A 585 8.78 25.83 27.31
N ALA A 586 9.54 25.87 28.40
CA ALA A 586 9.38 25.01 29.56
C ALA A 586 9.42 25.86 30.83
N TRP A 587 8.38 25.78 31.63
CA TRP A 587 8.17 26.62 32.81
C TRP A 587 7.87 25.78 34.05
N ASP A 588 8.58 26.01 35.14
CA ASP A 588 8.23 25.53 36.48
C ASP A 588 7.59 26.69 37.26
N PRO A 589 6.25 26.79 37.29
CA PRO A 589 5.56 27.92 37.92
C PRO A 589 5.83 28.03 39.43
N PHE A 590 6.13 26.91 40.09
CA PHE A 590 6.28 26.85 41.55
C PHE A 590 7.73 26.78 42.03
N LYS A 591 8.71 26.75 41.10
CA LYS A 591 10.15 26.61 41.42
C LYS A 591 10.46 25.39 42.29
N SER A 592 9.62 24.36 42.20
CA SER A 592 9.69 23.18 43.06
C SER A 592 10.35 21.98 42.38
N GLY A 593 10.56 22.05 41.07
CA GLY A 593 10.97 20.92 40.22
C GLY A 593 9.88 19.86 40.01
N LYS A 594 8.71 19.99 40.67
CA LYS A 594 7.64 18.98 40.68
C LYS A 594 6.53 19.25 39.69
N THR A 595 6.46 20.43 39.09
CA THR A 595 5.46 20.78 38.07
C THR A 595 6.15 21.49 36.92
N SER A 596 5.88 21.04 35.70
CA SER A 596 6.41 21.63 34.47
C SER A 596 5.27 21.86 33.49
N ILE A 597 5.15 23.08 32.99
CA ILE A 597 4.29 23.43 31.87
C ILE A 597 5.18 23.57 30.65
N ARG A 598 4.82 22.91 29.55
CA ARG A 598 5.54 22.97 28.28
C ARG A 598 4.57 23.30 27.16
N GLY A 599 5.03 24.06 26.19
CA GLY A 599 4.25 24.31 24.99
C GLY A 599 5.16 24.74 23.85
N GLY A 600 4.67 24.61 22.63
CA GLY A 600 5.44 24.99 21.45
C GLY A 600 4.62 25.06 20.18
N PHE A 601 5.23 25.66 19.18
CA PHE A 601 4.78 25.77 17.80
C PHE A 601 5.94 25.47 16.87
N ALA A 602 5.71 24.68 15.83
CA ALA A 602 6.71 24.39 14.81
C ALA A 602 6.06 24.23 13.42
N VAL A 603 6.76 24.69 12.40
CA VAL A 603 6.48 24.35 10.99
C VAL A 603 7.58 23.40 10.52
N SER A 604 7.21 22.34 9.80
CA SER A 604 8.17 21.44 9.16
C SER A 604 7.67 21.02 7.78
N TYR A 605 8.58 21.07 6.80
CA TYR A 605 8.34 20.65 5.42
C TYR A 605 8.65 19.16 5.26
N ALA A 606 8.01 18.51 4.29
CA ALA A 606 8.17 17.08 4.06
C ALA A 606 8.30 16.72 2.58
N ILE A 607 8.97 15.59 2.31
CA ILE A 607 8.99 14.97 0.99
C ILE A 607 7.74 14.08 0.86
N ASP A 608 6.68 14.60 0.24
CA ASP A 608 5.38 13.92 0.15
C ASP A 608 5.26 13.01 -1.08
N ASN A 609 6.05 11.91 -1.08
CA ASN A 609 6.02 10.87 -2.13
C ASN A 609 6.31 11.38 -3.57
N ASN A 610 7.01 12.51 -3.66
CA ASN A 610 7.33 13.22 -4.90
C ASN A 610 7.91 12.30 -6.00
N ALA A 611 8.89 11.45 -5.70
CA ALA A 611 9.53 10.61 -6.71
C ALA A 611 8.55 9.68 -7.46
N THR A 612 7.64 9.04 -6.74
CA THR A 612 6.61 8.18 -7.38
C THR A 612 5.58 9.01 -8.14
N VAL A 613 5.14 10.15 -7.60
CA VAL A 613 4.23 11.07 -8.29
C VAL A 613 4.81 11.50 -9.64
N PHE A 614 6.09 11.89 -9.64
CA PHE A 614 6.77 12.32 -10.86
C PHE A 614 6.94 11.17 -11.84
N SER A 615 7.44 10.01 -11.40
CA SER A 615 7.53 8.81 -12.23
C SER A 615 6.17 8.48 -12.88
N ASN A 616 5.07 8.60 -12.14
CA ASN A 616 3.74 8.40 -12.70
C ASN A 616 3.35 9.49 -13.70
N SER A 617 3.60 10.77 -13.42
CA SER A 617 3.20 11.87 -14.30
C SER A 617 4.05 12.01 -15.57
N SER A 618 5.34 11.67 -15.53
CA SER A 618 6.28 11.93 -16.62
C SER A 618 6.87 10.67 -17.27
N VAL A 619 6.79 9.51 -16.60
CA VAL A 619 7.30 8.24 -17.17
C VAL A 619 6.16 7.31 -17.59
N GLY A 620 5.23 7.01 -16.68
CA GLY A 620 4.15 6.04 -16.92
C GLY A 620 2.83 6.64 -17.44
N GLY A 621 2.57 7.91 -17.15
CA GLY A 621 1.25 8.55 -17.35
C GLY A 621 1.03 9.17 -18.72
N ASN A 622 2.13 9.46 -19.43
CA ASN A 622 2.13 10.01 -20.77
C ASN A 622 2.71 8.98 -21.74
N ALA A 623 1.97 8.67 -22.81
CA ALA A 623 2.43 7.72 -23.82
C ALA A 623 3.59 8.31 -24.62
N GLY A 624 4.61 7.50 -24.96
CA GLY A 624 5.72 7.91 -25.85
C GLY A 624 7.09 7.37 -25.45
N LEU A 625 7.32 7.13 -24.16
CA LEU A 625 8.54 6.47 -23.69
C LEU A 625 8.44 4.94 -23.72
N GLN A 626 7.21 4.45 -23.73
CA GLN A 626 6.83 3.06 -23.82
C GLN A 626 5.59 2.96 -24.74
N SER A 627 5.47 1.85 -25.45
CA SER A 627 4.27 1.50 -26.22
C SER A 627 3.94 0.03 -26.04
N THR A 628 2.72 -0.26 -25.59
CA THR A 628 2.17 -1.61 -25.58
C THR A 628 1.33 -1.80 -26.83
N VAL A 629 1.70 -2.76 -27.67
CA VAL A 629 0.96 -3.13 -28.87
C VAL A 629 0.14 -4.36 -28.57
N THR A 630 -1.14 -4.28 -28.88
CA THR A 630 -2.11 -5.35 -28.73
C THR A 630 -2.76 -5.60 -30.09
N LYS A 631 -2.71 -6.84 -30.58
CA LYS A 631 -3.18 -7.19 -31.93
C LYS A 631 -3.92 -8.53 -31.92
N ASP A 632 -5.04 -8.59 -32.62
CA ASP A 632 -5.79 -9.83 -32.81
C ASP A 632 -5.06 -10.75 -33.81
N PHE A 633 -5.08 -12.05 -33.53
CA PHE A 633 -4.42 -13.08 -34.34
C PHE A 633 -5.41 -14.16 -34.74
N SER A 634 -5.01 -14.98 -35.72
CA SER A 634 -5.76 -16.11 -36.26
C SER A 634 -5.00 -17.41 -36.06
N GLY A 635 -5.72 -18.52 -35.91
CA GLY A 635 -5.14 -19.86 -35.79
C GLY A 635 -4.89 -20.30 -34.36
N THR A 636 -4.19 -21.42 -34.21
CA THR A 636 -3.90 -22.03 -32.91
C THR A 636 -2.44 -21.86 -32.53
N VAL A 637 -2.08 -22.11 -31.26
CA VAL A 637 -0.71 -21.99 -30.76
C VAL A 637 0.26 -22.83 -31.61
N THR A 638 -0.05 -24.11 -31.87
CA THR A 638 0.79 -24.96 -32.74
C THR A 638 0.50 -24.79 -34.24
N GLY A 639 -0.65 -24.23 -34.59
CA GLY A 639 -1.11 -24.02 -35.97
C GLY A 639 -0.74 -22.66 -36.57
N GLY A 640 0.33 -22.02 -36.10
CA GLY A 640 0.85 -20.77 -36.67
C GLY A 640 0.21 -19.48 -36.13
N GLY A 641 -0.60 -19.55 -35.06
CA GLY A 641 -1.21 -18.38 -34.42
C GLY A 641 -0.27 -17.54 -33.56
N ILE A 642 0.95 -18.03 -33.30
CA ILE A 642 2.01 -17.27 -32.62
C ILE A 642 2.83 -16.51 -33.66
N VAL A 643 2.52 -15.22 -33.83
CA VAL A 643 3.17 -14.33 -34.79
C VAL A 643 3.78 -13.13 -34.09
N THR A 644 5.00 -12.75 -34.48
CA THR A 644 5.69 -11.60 -33.90
C THR A 644 4.82 -10.34 -33.90
N VAL A 645 4.64 -9.76 -32.71
CA VAL A 645 4.09 -8.42 -32.54
C VAL A 645 5.09 -7.42 -33.11
N ALA A 646 4.69 -6.68 -34.14
CA ALA A 646 5.54 -5.70 -34.81
C ALA A 646 5.89 -4.54 -33.88
N THR A 647 7.14 -4.06 -33.94
CA THR A 647 7.57 -2.86 -33.23
C THR A 647 6.79 -1.65 -33.76
N PRO A 648 6.13 -0.87 -32.88
CA PRO A 648 5.38 0.31 -33.31
C PRO A 648 6.32 1.43 -33.76
N VAL A 649 5.79 2.37 -34.55
CA VAL A 649 6.52 3.57 -34.96
C VAL A 649 6.78 4.45 -33.74
N PHE A 650 8.04 4.83 -33.54
CA PHE A 650 8.42 5.78 -32.50
C PHE A 650 8.19 7.22 -32.96
N LYS A 651 7.58 8.05 -32.11
CA LYS A 651 7.33 9.47 -32.37
C LYS A 651 7.36 10.27 -31.08
N VAL A 652 8.36 11.14 -30.93
CA VAL A 652 8.46 12.22 -29.92
C VAL A 652 9.23 13.38 -30.60
N PRO A 653 8.79 14.65 -30.50
CA PRO A 653 7.57 15.14 -29.84
C PRO A 653 6.30 14.57 -30.47
N ARG A 654 5.23 14.48 -29.68
CA ARG A 654 3.95 13.95 -30.14
C ARG A 654 2.77 14.70 -29.55
N THR A 655 1.68 14.82 -30.29
CA THR A 655 0.44 15.44 -29.80
C THR A 655 -0.41 14.43 -29.03
N ILE A 656 -1.38 14.91 -28.24
CA ILE A 656 -2.43 14.04 -27.69
C ILE A 656 -3.29 13.41 -28.81
N GLU A 657 -3.39 14.04 -29.98
CA GLU A 657 -4.01 13.45 -31.17
C GLU A 657 -3.19 12.26 -31.69
N ASP A 658 -1.86 12.33 -31.68
CA ASP A 658 -1.02 11.16 -31.98
C ASP A 658 -1.25 10.02 -30.97
N ASN A 659 -1.56 10.33 -29.70
CA ASN A 659 -1.89 9.31 -28.70
C ASN A 659 -3.22 8.62 -29.02
N LEU A 660 -4.19 9.35 -29.59
CA LEU A 660 -5.46 8.77 -30.01
C LEU A 660 -5.31 7.69 -31.07
N THR A 661 -4.30 7.81 -31.94
CA THR A 661 -4.03 6.79 -32.97
C THR A 661 -3.56 5.46 -32.38
N LEU A 662 -2.98 5.48 -31.17
CA LEU A 662 -2.52 4.29 -30.45
C LEU A 662 -3.56 3.75 -29.45
N SER A 663 -4.38 4.62 -28.86
CA SER A 663 -5.34 4.26 -27.81
C SER A 663 -6.60 5.11 -27.90
N GLN A 664 -7.77 4.48 -27.80
CA GLN A 664 -9.07 5.17 -27.75
C GLN A 664 -9.35 5.86 -26.41
N ALA A 665 -8.47 5.73 -25.43
CA ALA A 665 -8.62 6.29 -24.09
C ALA A 665 -7.30 6.93 -23.61
N PRO A 666 -6.70 7.85 -24.38
CA PRO A 666 -5.41 8.39 -24.01
C PRO A 666 -5.57 9.27 -22.77
N THR A 667 -4.57 9.19 -21.91
CA THR A 667 -4.46 10.00 -20.70
C THR A 667 -3.41 11.07 -20.91
N LEU A 668 -3.62 12.23 -20.31
CA LEU A 668 -2.63 13.28 -20.21
C LEU A 668 -2.34 13.52 -18.74
N TRP A 669 -1.08 13.57 -18.35
CA TRP A 669 -0.70 13.80 -16.96
C TRP A 669 0.35 14.90 -16.89
N THR A 670 0.12 15.88 -16.02
CA THR A 670 1.15 16.84 -15.62
C THR A 670 1.11 17.09 -14.12
N THR A 671 2.18 17.69 -13.63
CA THR A 671 2.26 18.24 -12.28
C THR A 671 2.36 19.76 -12.40
N GLU A 672 1.83 20.47 -11.41
CA GLU A 672 2.00 21.91 -11.26
C GLU A 672 3.49 22.27 -11.34
N TYR A 673 3.88 23.13 -12.27
CA TYR A 673 5.29 23.50 -12.40
C TYR A 673 5.81 24.14 -11.12
N ASN A 674 5.05 25.06 -10.52
CA ASN A 674 5.40 25.70 -9.25
C ASN A 674 4.76 24.96 -8.05
N LEU A 675 4.85 23.63 -8.05
CA LEU A 675 4.33 22.81 -6.95
C LEU A 675 4.94 23.29 -5.63
N LYS A 676 4.08 23.57 -4.64
CA LYS A 676 4.51 24.04 -3.33
C LYS A 676 4.94 22.88 -2.47
N THR A 677 6.01 23.06 -1.70
CA THR A 677 6.50 22.03 -0.78
C THR A 677 5.48 21.79 0.34
N PRO A 678 4.96 20.56 0.52
CA PRO A 678 4.02 20.25 1.60
C PRO A 678 4.63 20.48 2.98
N TYR A 679 3.83 20.99 3.91
CA TYR A 679 4.26 21.22 5.29
C TYR A 679 3.15 20.97 6.30
N ALA A 680 3.57 20.84 7.56
CA ALA A 680 2.66 20.76 8.68
C ALA A 680 3.02 21.82 9.73
N ALA A 681 1.99 22.52 10.21
CA ALA A 681 2.07 23.38 11.37
C ALA A 681 1.58 22.61 12.59
N GLN A 682 2.39 22.54 13.63
CA GLN A 682 2.08 21.86 14.88
C GLN A 682 2.09 22.83 16.04
N TRP A 683 1.17 22.65 16.96
CA TRP A 683 1.16 23.34 18.25
C TRP A 683 0.75 22.40 19.37
N ASN A 684 1.32 22.61 20.55
CA ASN A 684 1.01 21.82 21.74
C ASN A 684 1.14 22.64 23.01
N ILE A 685 0.45 22.18 24.04
CA ILE A 685 0.59 22.66 25.41
C ILE A 685 0.27 21.51 26.36
N GLY A 686 1.05 21.37 27.42
CA GLY A 686 0.83 20.33 28.41
C GLY A 686 1.42 20.68 29.77
N VAL A 687 0.92 19.99 30.78
CA VAL A 687 1.37 20.06 32.16
C VAL A 687 1.82 18.68 32.60
N GLU A 688 2.97 18.62 33.26
CA GLU A 688 3.50 17.44 33.92
C GLU A 688 3.65 17.73 35.41
N ARG A 689 3.25 16.79 36.26
CA ARG A 689 3.38 16.90 37.71
C ARG A 689 3.78 15.58 38.35
N GLU A 690 4.75 15.64 39.26
CA GLU A 690 5.01 14.56 40.22
C GLU A 690 3.88 14.54 41.25
N ILE A 691 3.15 13.43 41.30
CA ILE A 691 1.99 13.25 42.19
C ILE A 691 2.33 12.40 43.42
N PHE A 692 3.24 11.44 43.26
CA PHE A 692 3.79 10.60 44.32
C PHE A 692 5.28 10.41 44.05
N LYS A 693 6.03 9.94 45.06
CA LYS A 693 7.43 9.57 44.88
C LYS A 693 7.57 8.61 43.69
N ASP A 694 8.49 8.94 42.78
CA ASP A 694 8.79 8.21 41.54
C ASP A 694 7.65 8.15 40.51
N THR A 695 6.55 8.89 40.70
CA THR A 695 5.34 8.81 39.85
C THR A 695 4.92 10.19 39.35
N ALA A 696 4.78 10.32 38.04
CA ALA A 696 4.36 11.56 37.39
C ALA A 696 3.14 11.33 36.49
N ILE A 697 2.28 12.33 36.41
CA ILE A 697 1.22 12.43 35.42
C ILE A 697 1.56 13.58 34.48
N SER A 698 1.38 13.38 33.17
CA SER A 698 1.35 14.44 32.18
C SER A 698 0.00 14.46 31.46
N VAL A 699 -0.49 15.65 31.15
CA VAL A 699 -1.67 15.86 30.31
C VAL A 699 -1.35 16.99 29.34
N GLY A 700 -1.59 16.76 28.07
CA GLY A 700 -1.31 17.73 27.03
C GLY A 700 -2.29 17.66 25.86
N TYR A 701 -2.34 18.75 25.13
CA TYR A 701 -3.05 18.89 23.87
C TYR A 701 -2.05 19.01 22.73
N VAL A 702 -2.34 18.37 21.60
CA VAL A 702 -1.54 18.41 20.37
C VAL A 702 -2.47 18.72 19.19
N GLY A 703 -2.13 19.75 18.43
CA GLY A 703 -2.77 20.10 17.17
C GLY A 703 -1.79 20.00 16.00
N ASN A 704 -2.23 19.42 14.89
CA ASN A 704 -1.49 19.47 13.62
C ASN A 704 -2.41 19.96 12.49
N ARG A 705 -1.85 20.77 11.59
CA ARG A 705 -2.48 21.17 10.33
C ARG A 705 -1.52 20.86 9.19
N GLY A 706 -1.86 19.88 8.36
CA GLY A 706 -1.19 19.64 7.08
C GLY A 706 -1.74 20.59 6.02
N VAL A 707 -0.84 21.31 5.35
CA VAL A 707 -1.16 22.34 4.36
C VAL A 707 -0.37 22.08 3.09
N GLN A 708 -0.95 22.42 1.94
CA GLN A 708 -0.32 22.24 0.63
C GLN A 708 0.08 20.78 0.36
N LEU A 709 -0.68 19.82 0.91
CA LEU A 709 -0.42 18.40 0.70
C LEU A 709 -0.65 18.04 -0.76
N THR A 710 0.17 17.12 -1.28
CA THR A 710 0.07 16.70 -2.67
C THR A 710 -1.29 16.02 -2.91
N ARG A 711 -2.00 16.46 -3.95
CA ARG A 711 -3.26 15.88 -4.39
C ARG A 711 -3.37 15.94 -5.92
N GLY A 712 -3.58 14.77 -6.53
CA GLY A 712 -3.91 14.61 -7.93
C GLY A 712 -5.41 14.64 -8.17
N ILE A 713 -5.85 15.36 -9.19
CA ILE A 713 -7.25 15.48 -9.60
C ILE A 713 -7.40 15.19 -11.11
N ASP A 714 -8.56 14.70 -11.54
CA ASP A 714 -8.91 14.62 -12.96
C ASP A 714 -9.56 15.94 -13.36
N THR A 715 -8.98 16.66 -14.30
CA THR A 715 -9.46 17.98 -14.72
C THR A 715 -10.42 17.89 -15.90
N ASN A 716 -10.41 16.79 -16.66
CA ASN A 716 -11.30 16.54 -17.79
C ASN A 716 -12.46 15.61 -17.39
N GLN A 717 -13.18 16.02 -16.34
CA GLN A 717 -14.42 15.40 -15.91
C GLN A 717 -15.47 15.47 -17.05
N PRO A 718 -16.26 14.40 -17.32
CA PRO A 718 -17.34 14.49 -18.29
C PRO A 718 -18.46 15.40 -17.76
N ILE A 719 -18.98 16.25 -18.64
CA ILE A 719 -20.16 17.06 -18.34
C ILE A 719 -21.40 16.27 -18.77
N ILE A 720 -22.31 16.01 -17.82
CA ILE A 720 -23.57 15.29 -18.09
C ILE A 720 -24.82 16.13 -17.83
N PHE A 721 -24.71 17.19 -17.02
CA PHE A 721 -25.84 18.00 -16.57
C PHE A 721 -26.19 19.13 -17.54
N GLN A 722 -25.18 19.77 -18.14
CA GLN A 722 -25.35 21.02 -18.89
C GLN A 722 -25.64 20.80 -20.39
N ASN A 723 -25.44 19.57 -20.90
CA ASN A 723 -25.52 19.26 -22.33
C ASN A 723 -26.82 18.53 -22.75
N GLY A 724 -27.79 18.41 -21.83
CA GLY A 724 -29.06 17.73 -22.07
C GLY A 724 -29.00 16.20 -22.02
N PHE A 725 -27.82 15.59 -21.87
CA PHE A 725 -27.68 14.13 -21.76
C PHE A 725 -28.39 13.58 -20.52
N PHE A 726 -28.24 14.23 -19.36
CA PHE A 726 -28.90 13.78 -18.14
C PHE A 726 -30.43 13.76 -18.26
N ALA A 727 -31.03 14.77 -18.89
CA ALA A 727 -32.48 14.79 -19.12
C ALA A 727 -32.91 13.64 -20.06
N ASP A 728 -32.13 13.36 -21.11
CA ASP A 728 -32.40 12.26 -22.03
C ASP A 728 -32.19 10.88 -21.39
N PHE A 729 -31.21 10.77 -20.49
CA PHE A 729 -31.00 9.59 -19.65
C PHE A 729 -32.22 9.29 -18.78
N LEU A 730 -32.80 10.30 -18.13
CA LEU A 730 -34.01 10.13 -17.32
C LEU A 730 -35.21 9.68 -18.17
N ARG A 731 -35.37 10.22 -19.39
CA ARG A 731 -36.38 9.75 -20.34
C ARG A 731 -36.15 8.29 -20.73
N ALA A 732 -34.92 7.92 -21.08
CA ALA A 732 -34.56 6.55 -21.44
C ALA A 732 -34.77 5.57 -20.27
N GLN A 733 -34.46 6.00 -19.05
CA GLN A 733 -34.72 5.23 -17.83
C GLN A 733 -36.22 5.04 -17.58
N SER A 734 -37.02 6.10 -17.72
CA SER A 734 -38.48 6.03 -17.61
C SER A 734 -39.09 5.11 -18.67
N ASN A 735 -38.63 5.22 -19.92
CA ASN A 735 -39.07 4.37 -21.02
C ASN A 735 -38.74 2.90 -20.76
N LEU A 736 -37.51 2.59 -20.32
CA LEU A 736 -37.10 1.23 -19.99
C LEU A 736 -37.90 0.65 -18.83
N ALA A 737 -38.15 1.44 -17.77
CA ALA A 737 -38.92 0.99 -16.62
C ALA A 737 -40.40 0.72 -16.95
N THR A 738 -41.00 1.54 -17.82
CA THR A 738 -42.44 1.49 -18.12
C THR A 738 -42.77 0.57 -19.30
N PHE A 739 -41.95 0.60 -20.36
CA PHE A 739 -42.22 -0.07 -21.64
C PHE A 739 -41.19 -1.17 -21.98
N GLY A 740 -40.20 -1.42 -21.12
CA GLY A 740 -39.18 -2.45 -21.33
C GLY A 740 -38.10 -2.09 -22.37
N ASN A 741 -38.21 -0.95 -23.06
CA ASN A 741 -37.26 -0.47 -24.05
C ASN A 741 -36.88 1.00 -23.75
N PRO A 742 -35.59 1.34 -23.60
CA PRO A 742 -35.18 2.73 -23.37
C PRO A 742 -35.45 3.64 -24.58
N ALA A 743 -35.43 3.10 -25.80
CA ALA A 743 -35.65 3.86 -27.03
C ALA A 743 -37.14 4.10 -27.28
N CYS A 744 -37.49 5.26 -27.84
CA CYS A 744 -38.84 5.63 -28.20
C CYS A 744 -38.83 6.53 -29.45
N SER A 745 -39.50 6.09 -30.52
CA SER A 745 -39.72 6.88 -31.74
C SER A 745 -40.91 7.82 -31.60
N ALA A 746 -41.03 8.83 -32.46
CA ALA A 746 -42.18 9.75 -32.45
C ALA A 746 -43.52 9.04 -32.64
N ALA A 747 -43.56 8.01 -33.51
CA ALA A 747 -44.76 7.20 -33.72
C ALA A 747 -45.09 6.34 -32.49
N GLN A 748 -44.08 5.78 -31.82
CA GLN A 748 -44.27 5.03 -30.56
C GLN A 748 -44.75 5.96 -29.44
N ALA A 749 -44.20 7.16 -29.32
CA ALA A 749 -44.62 8.15 -28.35
C ALA A 749 -46.12 8.51 -28.51
N ALA A 750 -46.57 8.72 -29.75
CA ALA A 750 -47.98 8.99 -30.04
C ALA A 750 -48.91 7.81 -29.70
N ALA A 751 -48.42 6.57 -29.77
CA ALA A 751 -49.20 5.37 -29.53
C ALA A 751 -49.21 4.90 -28.07
N THR A 752 -48.09 5.03 -27.34
CA THR A 752 -47.90 4.45 -26.00
C THR A 752 -47.65 5.48 -24.91
N GLY A 753 -47.41 6.75 -25.28
CA GLY A 753 -47.02 7.81 -24.33
C GLY A 753 -45.56 7.76 -23.90
N CYS A 754 -44.70 6.94 -24.53
CA CYS A 754 -43.26 6.95 -24.25
C CYS A 754 -42.61 8.29 -24.63
N GLN A 755 -41.47 8.61 -24.02
CA GLN A 755 -40.81 9.90 -24.19
C GLN A 755 -39.73 9.82 -25.27
N VAL A 756 -39.85 10.64 -26.32
CA VAL A 756 -38.87 10.67 -27.42
C VAL A 756 -37.49 11.11 -26.91
N LEU A 757 -36.45 10.38 -27.34
CA LEU A 757 -35.06 10.70 -27.00
C LEU A 757 -34.47 11.71 -27.98
N THR A 758 -33.62 12.62 -27.50
CA THR A 758 -33.07 13.74 -28.30
C THR A 758 -31.54 13.74 -28.43
N ILE A 759 -30.84 13.03 -27.54
CA ILE A 759 -29.38 12.93 -27.49
C ILE A 759 -28.92 11.54 -27.94
N PHE A 760 -29.49 10.46 -27.40
CA PHE A 760 -29.12 9.10 -27.80
C PHE A 760 -29.17 8.86 -29.32
N PRO A 761 -30.20 9.33 -30.07
CA PRO A 761 -30.23 9.16 -31.53
C PRO A 761 -29.07 9.85 -32.28
N LYS A 762 -28.41 10.81 -31.64
CA LYS A 762 -27.25 11.53 -32.20
C LYS A 762 -25.92 10.82 -31.89
N LEU A 763 -25.92 9.79 -31.05
CA LEU A 763 -24.77 8.94 -30.77
C LEU A 763 -24.67 7.81 -31.82
N GLY A 764 -23.44 7.36 -32.06
CA GLY A 764 -23.15 6.26 -32.97
C GLY A 764 -23.69 4.90 -32.51
N GLY A 765 -23.50 3.87 -33.33
CA GLY A 765 -24.00 2.52 -33.05
C GLY A 765 -25.53 2.41 -33.07
N GLY A 766 -26.20 3.13 -33.99
CA GLY A 766 -27.65 3.07 -34.15
C GLY A 766 -28.44 3.82 -33.06
N GLY A 767 -27.89 4.90 -32.50
CA GLY A 767 -28.52 5.68 -31.44
C GLY A 767 -28.03 5.33 -30.03
N GLY A 768 -26.71 5.15 -29.86
CA GLY A 768 -26.09 4.83 -28.58
C GLY A 768 -26.22 3.36 -28.15
N ASN A 769 -26.52 2.46 -29.09
CA ASN A 769 -26.62 1.01 -28.87
C ASN A 769 -27.49 0.61 -27.67
N LEU A 770 -28.67 1.23 -27.57
CA LEU A 770 -29.59 1.08 -26.44
C LEU A 770 -30.14 -0.35 -26.22
N GLY A 771 -29.95 -1.25 -27.19
CA GLY A 771 -30.24 -2.69 -27.04
C GLY A 771 -29.19 -3.46 -26.24
N ASN A 772 -27.98 -2.91 -26.06
CA ASN A 772 -26.89 -3.56 -25.37
C ASN A 772 -27.20 -3.76 -23.87
N SER A 773 -26.95 -4.96 -23.35
CA SER A 773 -27.29 -5.33 -21.97
C SER A 773 -26.53 -4.51 -20.91
N THR A 774 -25.26 -4.17 -21.15
CA THR A 774 -24.49 -3.30 -20.27
C THR A 774 -25.09 -1.91 -20.22
N ILE A 775 -25.40 -1.31 -21.38
CA ILE A 775 -26.00 0.03 -21.46
C ILE A 775 -27.37 0.06 -20.78
N ARG A 776 -28.23 -0.94 -21.04
CA ARG A 776 -29.54 -1.05 -20.36
C ARG A 776 -29.39 -1.18 -18.85
N THR A 777 -28.38 -1.91 -18.37
CA THR A 777 -28.08 -2.03 -16.93
C THR A 777 -27.63 -0.70 -16.34
N LEU A 778 -26.74 0.04 -17.03
CA LEU A 778 -26.31 1.37 -16.56
C LEU A 778 -27.49 2.36 -16.50
N ILE A 779 -28.41 2.30 -17.47
CA ILE A 779 -29.64 3.11 -17.50
C ILE A 779 -30.57 2.71 -16.36
N SER A 780 -30.91 1.43 -16.22
CA SER A 780 -31.83 0.97 -15.16
C SER A 780 -31.28 1.23 -13.76
N GLU A 781 -29.96 1.13 -13.57
CA GLU A 781 -29.30 1.37 -12.30
C GLU A 781 -28.98 2.85 -12.01
N GLY A 782 -29.32 3.78 -12.90
CA GLY A 782 -29.12 5.21 -12.68
C GLY A 782 -27.66 5.68 -12.75
N ARG A 783 -26.79 4.90 -13.42
CA ARG A 783 -25.34 5.14 -13.51
C ARG A 783 -24.98 6.04 -14.69
N VAL A 784 -25.56 7.24 -14.73
CA VAL A 784 -25.43 8.17 -15.87
C VAL A 784 -23.98 8.58 -16.15
N GLY A 785 -23.16 8.80 -15.11
CA GLY A 785 -21.75 9.16 -15.29
C GLY A 785 -20.90 7.99 -15.80
N GLU A 786 -21.22 6.76 -15.38
CA GLU A 786 -20.59 5.55 -15.93
C GLU A 786 -20.99 5.32 -17.39
N LEU A 787 -22.24 5.59 -17.76
CA LEU A 787 -22.70 5.47 -19.13
C LEU A 787 -21.99 6.46 -20.05
N ALA A 788 -21.86 7.73 -19.63
CA ALA A 788 -21.06 8.71 -20.36
C ALA A 788 -19.60 8.23 -20.51
N SER A 789 -19.01 7.67 -19.45
CA SER A 789 -17.67 7.09 -19.51
C SER A 789 -17.57 5.91 -20.48
N ASN A 790 -18.59 5.05 -20.52
CA ASN A 790 -18.65 3.89 -21.41
C ASN A 790 -18.61 4.34 -22.88
N TYR A 791 -19.41 5.34 -23.24
CA TYR A 791 -19.37 5.92 -24.59
C TYR A 791 -18.02 6.56 -24.92
N LEU A 792 -17.42 7.30 -23.98
CA LEU A 792 -16.12 7.94 -24.18
C LEU A 792 -14.96 6.94 -24.33
N SER A 793 -15.01 5.82 -23.62
CA SER A 793 -14.02 4.74 -23.75
C SER A 793 -14.11 4.02 -25.09
N ALA A 794 -15.30 4.01 -25.72
CA ALA A 794 -15.56 3.44 -27.04
C ALA A 794 -15.82 4.53 -28.09
N ARG A 795 -15.06 5.63 -28.04
CA ARG A 795 -15.35 6.84 -28.83
C ARG A 795 -15.38 6.64 -30.35
N CYS A 796 -14.59 5.70 -30.89
CA CYS A 796 -14.61 5.39 -32.31
C CYS A 796 -15.99 4.87 -32.75
N THR A 797 -16.69 4.15 -31.88
CA THR A 797 -18.04 3.63 -32.14
C THR A 797 -19.13 4.68 -31.97
N TYR A 798 -18.98 5.59 -31.00
CA TYR A 798 -20.09 6.45 -30.58
C TYR A 798 -20.01 7.92 -31.02
N PHE A 799 -18.84 8.44 -31.42
CA PHE A 799 -18.66 9.87 -31.71
C PHE A 799 -17.96 10.20 -33.04
N ILE A 800 -17.36 9.23 -33.73
CA ILE A 800 -16.53 9.50 -34.91
C ILE A 800 -17.23 9.04 -36.19
N GLN A 801 -17.79 9.98 -36.95
CA GLN A 801 -18.49 9.77 -38.22
C GLN A 801 -17.55 9.39 -39.37
N ASN A 802 -16.33 9.94 -39.37
CA ASN A 802 -15.25 9.63 -40.31
C ASN A 802 -13.96 9.33 -39.52
N PRO A 803 -13.51 8.08 -39.46
CA PRO A 803 -12.42 7.67 -38.57
C PRO A 803 -11.07 8.29 -38.95
N VAL A 804 -10.39 8.89 -37.96
CA VAL A 804 -8.98 9.28 -38.05
C VAL A 804 -8.13 8.00 -38.17
N GLN A 805 -7.00 8.06 -38.89
CA GLN A 805 -6.02 6.96 -38.96
C GLN A 805 -5.68 6.47 -37.54
N GLY A 806 -6.11 5.26 -37.18
CA GLY A 806 -6.06 4.74 -35.81
C GLY A 806 -7.37 4.08 -35.36
N CYS A 807 -8.53 4.68 -35.69
CA CYS A 807 -9.83 4.02 -35.50
C CYS A 807 -10.05 2.85 -36.50
N LEU A 808 -9.25 2.78 -37.59
CA LEU A 808 -9.43 1.84 -38.72
C LEU A 808 -8.60 0.55 -38.66
N ALA A 809 -7.57 0.43 -37.82
CA ALA A 809 -6.63 -0.69 -37.94
C ALA A 809 -7.16 -2.02 -37.35
N ASN A 810 -8.10 -1.97 -36.40
CA ASN A 810 -8.55 -3.14 -35.64
C ASN A 810 -10.08 -3.30 -35.52
N PHE A 811 -10.90 -2.42 -36.12
CA PHE A 811 -12.35 -2.42 -35.87
C PHE A 811 -13.15 -2.26 -37.16
N SER A 812 -13.99 -3.25 -37.47
CA SER A 812 -15.02 -3.18 -38.51
C SER A 812 -16.18 -2.31 -38.03
N VAL A 813 -16.00 -0.99 -38.02
CA VAL A 813 -17.11 -0.07 -37.73
C VAL A 813 -17.94 0.07 -39.00
N ALA A 814 -19.16 -0.46 -39.00
CA ALA A 814 -20.18 -0.03 -39.95
C ALA A 814 -20.31 1.51 -39.91
N ALA A 815 -20.65 2.15 -41.03
CA ALA A 815 -20.74 3.61 -41.14
C ALA A 815 -21.46 4.22 -39.92
N ASN A 816 -20.72 5.01 -39.13
CA ASN A 816 -21.22 5.59 -37.89
C ASN A 816 -22.12 6.80 -38.21
N THR A 817 -23.37 6.78 -37.72
CA THR A 817 -24.34 7.88 -37.92
C THR A 817 -24.25 8.98 -36.86
N ALA A 818 -23.26 8.96 -35.97
CA ALA A 818 -23.09 9.92 -34.87
C ALA A 818 -22.99 11.38 -35.34
N SER A 819 -23.86 12.26 -34.87
CA SER A 819 -23.78 13.71 -35.13
C SER A 819 -23.16 14.52 -33.98
N LEU A 820 -22.75 13.85 -32.90
CA LEU A 820 -22.02 14.44 -31.77
C LEU A 820 -20.56 13.99 -31.77
N GLY A 821 -19.63 14.90 -31.48
CA GLY A 821 -18.24 14.56 -31.18
C GLY A 821 -17.99 14.38 -29.67
N THR A 822 -16.77 13.98 -29.30
CA THR A 822 -16.40 13.76 -27.89
C THR A 822 -16.41 15.03 -27.06
N GLU A 823 -16.29 16.21 -27.69
CA GLU A 823 -16.43 17.52 -27.06
C GLU A 823 -17.79 17.73 -26.38
N PHE A 824 -18.81 16.96 -26.78
CA PHE A 824 -20.12 16.97 -26.13
C PHE A 824 -20.04 16.61 -24.64
N PHE A 825 -19.19 15.65 -24.27
CA PHE A 825 -18.93 15.27 -22.87
C PHE A 825 -17.63 15.88 -22.33
N LEU A 826 -16.64 16.13 -23.20
CA LEU A 826 -15.31 16.62 -22.82
C LEU A 826 -14.99 17.94 -23.51
N PRO A 827 -15.66 19.04 -23.14
CA PRO A 827 -15.47 20.33 -23.81
C PRO A 827 -14.11 20.96 -23.53
N ALA A 828 -13.43 20.56 -22.44
CA ALA A 828 -12.07 20.99 -22.15
C ALA A 828 -11.10 20.32 -23.13
N ASN A 829 -10.83 19.03 -22.96
CA ASN A 829 -9.94 18.30 -23.87
C ASN A 829 -10.65 17.11 -24.52
N LYS A 830 -11.15 17.31 -25.74
CA LYS A 830 -11.85 16.27 -26.52
C LYS A 830 -10.95 15.07 -26.88
N ASN A 831 -9.64 15.25 -26.85
CA ASN A 831 -8.67 14.24 -27.27
C ASN A 831 -8.22 13.34 -26.12
N ALA A 832 -8.25 13.77 -24.86
CA ALA A 832 -7.90 12.93 -23.70
C ALA A 832 -9.15 12.40 -22.99
N ILE A 833 -9.20 11.13 -22.56
CA ILE A 833 -10.33 10.66 -21.72
C ILE A 833 -10.24 11.20 -20.30
N THR A 834 -9.03 11.36 -19.78
CA THR A 834 -8.73 11.91 -18.46
C THR A 834 -7.50 12.79 -18.56
N THR A 835 -7.47 13.86 -17.78
CA THR A 835 -6.33 14.78 -17.70
C THR A 835 -5.97 14.98 -16.24
N ARG A 836 -4.90 14.32 -15.81
CA ARG A 836 -4.49 14.30 -14.41
C ARG A 836 -3.58 15.48 -14.11
N TYR A 837 -3.96 16.24 -13.10
CA TYR A 837 -3.21 17.37 -12.59
C TYR A 837 -2.84 17.10 -11.14
N VAL A 838 -1.55 17.13 -10.82
CA VAL A 838 -1.08 17.05 -9.43
C VAL A 838 -0.71 18.45 -8.95
N GLY A 839 -1.32 18.88 -7.87
CA GLY A 839 -1.05 20.17 -7.23
C GLY A 839 -1.11 20.08 -5.70
N SER A 840 -1.11 21.23 -5.04
CA SER A 840 -1.01 21.34 -3.58
C SER A 840 -2.36 21.64 -2.88
N SER A 841 -3.46 20.97 -3.29
CA SER A 841 -4.82 21.22 -2.75
C SER A 841 -5.21 20.33 -1.56
N GLY A 842 -4.37 19.36 -1.20
CA GLY A 842 -4.62 18.48 -0.06
C GLY A 842 -4.41 19.19 1.28
N TRP A 843 -5.18 18.80 2.30
CA TRP A 843 -5.02 19.28 3.66
C TRP A 843 -5.40 18.21 4.68
N SER A 844 -4.85 18.30 5.89
CA SER A 844 -5.28 17.50 7.04
C SER A 844 -5.36 18.34 8.31
N SER A 845 -6.19 17.94 9.27
CA SER A 845 -6.26 18.55 10.59
C SER A 845 -6.40 17.49 11.66
N TYR A 846 -5.64 17.61 12.74
CA TYR A 846 -5.66 16.70 13.88
C TYR A 846 -5.72 17.50 15.18
N HIS A 847 -6.56 17.03 16.10
CA HIS A 847 -6.63 17.51 17.47
C HIS A 847 -6.63 16.31 18.41
N GLY A 848 -5.73 16.30 19.38
CA GLY A 848 -5.61 15.21 20.34
C GLY A 848 -5.34 15.69 21.76
N LEU A 849 -5.97 15.04 22.72
CA LEU A 849 -5.60 15.08 24.14
C LEU A 849 -4.79 13.83 24.44
N GLN A 850 -3.62 14.00 25.05
CA GLN A 850 -2.72 12.93 25.46
C GLN A 850 -2.49 13.04 26.96
N ALA A 851 -2.88 12.00 27.70
CA ALA A 851 -2.61 11.87 29.12
C ALA A 851 -1.70 10.66 29.34
N GLU A 852 -0.68 10.80 30.17
CA GLU A 852 0.24 9.72 30.53
C GLU A 852 0.42 9.70 32.04
N ILE A 853 0.44 8.49 32.61
CA ILE A 853 0.97 8.24 33.95
C ILE A 853 2.18 7.34 33.83
N ARG A 854 3.27 7.70 34.50
CA ARG A 854 4.49 6.91 34.53
C ARG A 854 5.05 6.79 35.94
N LYS A 855 5.53 5.59 36.26
CA LYS A 855 6.27 5.29 37.48
C LYS A 855 7.64 4.73 37.12
N ARG A 856 8.70 5.33 37.67
CA ARG A 856 10.07 4.79 37.58
C ARG A 856 10.18 3.50 38.39
N LEU A 857 11.09 2.61 37.98
CA LEU A 857 11.31 1.34 38.66
C LEU A 857 11.63 1.57 40.14
N SER A 858 10.68 1.27 41.02
CA SER A 858 10.89 1.24 42.47
C SER A 858 9.98 0.21 43.12
N HIS A 859 10.48 -0.46 44.16
CA HIS A 859 9.80 -1.58 44.82
C HIS A 859 9.37 -2.70 43.84
N GLY A 860 10.18 -2.94 42.81
CA GLY A 860 9.94 -3.96 41.78
C GLY A 860 8.96 -3.57 40.68
N TRP A 861 8.37 -2.37 40.69
CA TRP A 861 7.37 -1.95 39.71
C TRP A 861 7.87 -0.81 38.82
N TYR A 862 7.72 -0.98 37.52
CA TYR A 862 7.76 0.07 36.52
C TYR A 862 6.48 -0.01 35.67
N TYR A 863 5.88 1.14 35.37
CA TYR A 863 4.79 1.20 34.40
C TYR A 863 4.72 2.55 33.72
N GLN A 864 4.20 2.54 32.50
CA GLN A 864 3.83 3.72 31.74
C GLN A 864 2.52 3.40 31.04
N VAL A 865 1.51 4.26 31.22
CA VAL A 865 0.20 4.12 30.60
C VAL A 865 -0.17 5.45 29.99
N ASN A 866 -0.49 5.44 28.70
CA ASN A 866 -0.98 6.59 27.96
C ASN A 866 -2.42 6.38 27.49
N TYR A 867 -3.17 7.46 27.53
CA TYR A 867 -4.51 7.60 26.96
C TYR A 867 -4.47 8.74 25.94
N THR A 868 -4.92 8.46 24.73
CA THR A 868 -5.10 9.45 23.68
C THR A 868 -6.57 9.52 23.32
N TRP A 869 -7.15 10.72 23.44
CA TRP A 869 -8.36 11.07 22.71
C TRP A 869 -7.97 11.84 21.46
N SER A 870 -8.52 11.51 20.28
CA SER A 870 -8.18 12.25 19.06
C SER A 870 -9.29 12.34 18.05
N LYS A 871 -9.22 13.37 17.21
CA LYS A 871 -10.09 13.59 16.07
C LYS A 871 -9.30 14.13 14.89
N ALA A 872 -9.45 13.51 13.72
CA ALA A 872 -8.63 13.83 12.57
C ALA A 872 -9.41 13.83 11.25
N PHE A 873 -9.21 14.87 10.45
CA PHE A 873 -9.89 15.06 9.16
C PHE A 873 -8.90 15.27 8.02
N THR A 874 -9.33 14.90 6.82
CA THR A 874 -8.63 15.18 5.57
C THR A 874 -9.64 15.35 4.44
N ASN A 875 -9.21 15.95 3.33
CA ASN A 875 -9.89 15.87 2.04
C ASN A 875 -9.26 14.84 1.08
N ALA A 876 -8.02 14.41 1.34
CA ALA A 876 -7.29 13.46 0.51
C ALA A 876 -6.28 12.68 1.35
N GLU A 877 -6.34 11.36 1.26
CA GLU A 877 -5.33 10.50 1.87
C GLU A 877 -4.17 10.25 0.93
N GLN A 878 -3.01 9.97 1.54
CA GLN A 878 -1.81 9.65 0.81
C GLN A 878 -1.96 8.32 0.08
N ALA A 879 -1.49 8.26 -1.17
CA ALA A 879 -1.46 7.04 -1.97
C ALA A 879 -0.20 7.02 -2.83
N GLN A 880 0.26 5.85 -3.27
CA GLN A 880 1.47 5.77 -4.10
C GLN A 880 1.38 6.64 -5.38
N THR A 881 0.20 6.75 -5.98
CA THR A 881 -0.03 7.61 -7.16
C THR A 881 -0.33 9.07 -6.83
N GLU A 882 -0.54 9.39 -5.54
CA GLU A 882 -1.12 10.64 -5.02
C GLU A 882 -2.35 11.13 -5.80
N PHE A 883 -3.07 10.24 -6.46
CA PHE A 883 -4.26 10.58 -7.24
C PHE A 883 -5.52 10.35 -6.40
N ALA A 884 -6.18 11.43 -6.02
CA ALA A 884 -7.41 11.45 -5.22
C ALA A 884 -8.41 12.42 -5.86
N PRO A 885 -9.11 11.99 -6.92
CA PRO A 885 -10.00 12.86 -7.69
C PRO A 885 -11.15 13.36 -6.82
N TYR A 886 -11.69 14.52 -7.17
CA TYR A 886 -12.96 14.96 -6.61
C TYR A 886 -14.09 14.07 -7.11
N LEU A 887 -15.11 13.88 -6.27
CA LEU A 887 -16.37 13.28 -6.66
C LEU A 887 -17.01 14.07 -7.82
N ASP A 888 -16.95 15.40 -7.70
CA ASP A 888 -17.31 16.35 -8.75
C ASP A 888 -16.45 17.63 -8.65
N ASN A 889 -15.82 18.02 -9.75
CA ASN A 889 -14.93 19.18 -9.83
C ASN A 889 -15.64 20.54 -9.64
N THR A 890 -16.96 20.62 -9.91
CA THR A 890 -17.72 21.87 -9.81
C THR A 890 -18.04 22.24 -8.36
N ILE A 891 -18.11 21.25 -7.48
CA ILE A 891 -18.37 21.45 -6.05
C ILE A 891 -17.06 21.46 -5.25
N GLY A 892 -16.10 20.62 -5.64
CA GLY A 892 -14.78 20.57 -5.02
C GLY A 892 -14.80 19.96 -3.61
N ASP A 893 -14.12 20.62 -2.67
CA ASP A 893 -13.75 20.07 -1.35
C ASP A 893 -14.90 19.70 -0.37
N PRO A 894 -16.10 20.33 -0.36
CA PRO A 894 -17.10 20.10 0.68
C PRO A 894 -17.55 18.64 0.85
N PHE A 895 -17.56 17.84 -0.23
CA PHE A 895 -17.94 16.42 -0.19
C PHE A 895 -16.76 15.46 0.02
N GLU A 896 -15.53 15.98 -0.03
CA GLU A 896 -14.30 15.19 0.15
C GLU A 896 -13.88 15.11 1.62
N LYS A 897 -14.32 16.07 2.43
CA LYS A 897 -13.99 16.13 3.85
C LYS A 897 -14.50 14.86 4.54
N LYS A 898 -13.56 14.11 5.09
CA LYS A 898 -13.82 12.87 5.81
C LYS A 898 -12.93 12.74 7.03
N ARG A 899 -13.31 11.90 7.99
CA ARG A 899 -12.40 11.45 9.03
C ARG A 899 -11.29 10.62 8.38
N LEU A 900 -10.04 10.83 8.82
CA LEU A 900 -8.90 10.01 8.37
C LEU A 900 -9.20 8.54 8.64
N ASN A 901 -8.78 7.64 7.76
CA ASN A 901 -8.94 6.20 7.93
C ASN A 901 -8.26 5.65 9.22
N GLN A 902 -7.31 6.39 9.80
CA GLN A 902 -6.61 6.06 11.05
C GLN A 902 -7.06 6.95 12.22
N ASP A 903 -8.14 7.73 12.04
CA ASP A 903 -8.78 8.47 13.13
C ASP A 903 -9.38 7.47 14.12
N VAL A 904 -8.86 7.45 15.35
CA VAL A 904 -9.34 6.57 16.41
C VAL A 904 -9.58 7.41 17.64
N HIS A 905 -10.85 7.45 18.08
CA HIS A 905 -11.28 8.38 19.09
C HIS A 905 -10.65 8.12 20.46
N HIS A 906 -10.58 6.87 20.91
CA HIS A 906 -10.00 6.52 22.21
C HIS A 906 -8.96 5.43 22.05
N VAL A 907 -7.75 5.68 22.57
CA VAL A 907 -6.65 4.73 22.57
C VAL A 907 -5.99 4.71 23.94
N ILE A 908 -5.89 3.54 24.55
CA ILE A 908 -5.11 3.30 25.77
C ILE A 908 -3.97 2.37 25.39
N LYS A 909 -2.75 2.73 25.77
CA LYS A 909 -1.59 1.85 25.65
C LYS A 909 -0.83 1.85 26.96
N GLY A 910 -0.38 0.69 27.38
CA GLY A 910 0.37 0.55 28.62
C GLY A 910 1.49 -0.46 28.47
N ASN A 911 2.61 -0.17 29.12
CA ASN A 911 3.68 -1.11 29.33
C ASN A 911 4.04 -1.16 30.80
N ALA A 912 4.24 -2.37 31.33
CA ALA A 912 4.59 -2.60 32.72
C ALA A 912 5.67 -3.65 32.85
N VAL A 913 6.49 -3.51 33.88
CA VAL A 913 7.49 -4.47 34.31
C VAL A 913 7.34 -4.68 35.81
N TYR A 914 7.26 -5.95 36.21
CA TYR A 914 7.20 -6.36 37.60
C TYR A 914 8.32 -7.37 37.89
N GLU A 915 9.27 -6.98 38.74
CA GLU A 915 10.26 -7.89 39.32
C GLU A 915 9.60 -8.71 40.42
N LEU A 916 9.58 -10.04 40.27
CA LEU A 916 8.93 -10.89 41.25
C LEU A 916 9.62 -10.79 42.62
N PRO A 917 8.87 -10.88 43.72
CA PRO A 917 9.39 -10.66 45.07
C PRO A 917 10.15 -11.87 45.63
N PHE A 918 10.83 -12.64 44.78
CA PHE A 918 11.55 -13.86 45.14
C PHE A 918 13.07 -13.72 44.97
N GLY A 919 13.83 -14.31 45.90
CA GLY A 919 15.30 -14.41 45.82
C GLY A 919 16.07 -13.42 46.70
N PRO A 920 17.41 -13.35 46.54
CA PRO A 920 18.26 -12.53 47.40
C PRO A 920 17.88 -11.04 47.34
N GLY A 921 17.70 -10.43 48.51
CA GLY A 921 17.29 -9.02 48.64
C GLY A 921 15.82 -8.74 48.33
N LYS A 922 14.97 -9.78 48.22
CA LYS A 922 13.51 -9.67 48.01
C LYS A 922 12.73 -10.21 49.21
N THR A 923 11.41 -9.99 49.23
CA THR A 923 10.53 -10.32 50.37
C THR A 923 10.45 -11.82 50.65
N PHE A 924 10.39 -12.65 49.60
CA PHE A 924 10.22 -14.10 49.72
C PHE A 924 11.49 -14.84 49.24
N PHE A 925 11.80 -15.99 49.85
CA PHE A 925 13.01 -16.78 49.54
C PHE A 925 14.31 -15.96 49.50
N ASN A 926 14.48 -15.05 50.48
CA ASN A 926 15.68 -14.24 50.66
C ASN A 926 16.87 -15.07 51.19
N LYS A 927 17.31 -16.04 50.40
CA LYS A 927 18.46 -16.90 50.69
C LYS A 927 19.45 -16.86 49.53
N GLY A 928 20.74 -16.84 49.84
CA GLY A 928 21.82 -16.93 48.84
C GLY A 928 21.99 -18.34 48.26
N GLY A 929 23.11 -18.56 47.56
CA GLY A 929 23.47 -19.88 47.04
C GLY A 929 22.52 -20.40 45.94
N LEU A 930 22.29 -21.72 45.92
CA LEU A 930 21.49 -22.38 44.88
C LEU A 930 20.02 -21.92 44.91
N VAL A 931 19.44 -21.77 46.11
CA VAL A 931 18.06 -21.29 46.29
C VAL A 931 17.90 -19.90 45.69
N GLY A 932 18.84 -18.99 45.95
CA GLY A 932 18.83 -17.65 45.38
C GLY A 932 18.99 -17.64 43.85
N LYS A 933 19.79 -18.55 43.28
CA LYS A 933 19.97 -18.68 41.82
C LYS A 933 18.71 -19.23 41.12
N ILE A 934 17.95 -20.10 41.78
CA ILE A 934 16.71 -20.68 41.25
C ILE A 934 15.55 -19.67 41.33
N PHE A 935 15.33 -19.09 42.51
CA PHE A 935 14.16 -18.25 42.77
C PHE A 935 14.38 -16.75 42.51
N GLY A 936 15.62 -16.28 42.41
CA GLY A 936 15.92 -14.87 42.14
C GLY A 936 15.93 -14.50 40.66
N GLY A 937 15.65 -13.23 40.34
CA GLY A 937 15.79 -12.69 38.98
C GLY A 937 14.65 -13.03 38.01
N TRP A 938 13.49 -13.45 38.53
CA TRP A 938 12.26 -13.56 37.74
C TRP A 938 11.59 -12.20 37.57
N GLN A 939 11.09 -11.94 36.36
CA GLN A 939 10.42 -10.71 35.98
C GLN A 939 9.28 -11.03 35.01
N ILE A 940 8.16 -10.32 35.16
CA ILE A 940 7.07 -10.31 34.18
C ILE A 940 7.04 -8.94 33.54
N SER A 941 6.89 -8.88 32.23
CA SER A 941 6.61 -7.64 31.52
C SER A 941 5.41 -7.80 30.60
N GLY A 942 4.72 -6.71 30.32
CA GLY A 942 3.57 -6.71 29.44
C GLY A 942 3.43 -5.42 28.65
N LEU A 943 2.85 -5.54 27.47
CA LEU A 943 2.38 -4.44 26.63
C LEU A 943 0.90 -4.67 26.36
N ALA A 944 0.09 -3.66 26.62
CA ALA A 944 -1.34 -3.72 26.40
C ALA A 944 -1.79 -2.54 25.54
N GLN A 945 -2.73 -2.81 24.65
CA GLN A 945 -3.36 -1.81 23.81
C GLN A 945 -4.87 -2.04 23.78
N TRP A 946 -5.63 -0.99 23.98
CA TRP A 946 -7.08 -0.95 23.77
C TRP A 946 -7.41 0.26 22.92
N ARG A 947 -8.30 0.09 21.94
CA ARG A 947 -8.79 1.21 21.14
C ARG A 947 -10.23 1.00 20.67
N THR A 948 -10.92 2.10 20.44
CA THR A 948 -12.19 2.09 19.70
C THR A 948 -11.99 1.68 18.25
N GLY A 949 -13.10 1.43 17.57
CA GLY A 949 -13.09 1.07 16.16
C GLY A 949 -12.61 2.20 15.25
N ARG A 950 -12.33 1.82 14.01
CA ARG A 950 -11.92 2.74 12.95
C ARG A 950 -13.12 3.23 12.15
N PRO A 951 -13.06 4.41 11.55
CA PRO A 951 -14.11 4.94 10.71
C PRO A 951 -14.41 4.03 9.51
N ILE A 952 -15.70 3.83 9.23
CA ILE A 952 -16.22 3.04 8.10
C ILE A 952 -17.14 3.93 7.25
N SER A 953 -17.01 3.85 5.93
CA SER A 953 -17.91 4.48 4.94
C SER A 953 -18.88 3.47 4.34
N PHE A 954 -20.10 3.91 4.01
CA PHE A 954 -21.05 3.15 3.20
C PHE A 954 -21.20 3.83 1.84
N ILE A 955 -20.74 3.16 0.80
CA ILE A 955 -20.65 3.73 -0.55
C ILE A 955 -21.69 3.10 -1.47
N SER A 956 -22.17 3.90 -2.41
CA SER A 956 -23.11 3.47 -3.44
C SER A 956 -22.47 2.55 -4.46
N GLY A 957 -21.15 2.68 -4.69
CA GLY A 957 -20.42 1.97 -5.75
C GLY A 957 -20.89 2.33 -7.17
N ARG A 958 -21.64 3.44 -7.33
CA ARG A 958 -22.26 3.88 -8.60
C ARG A 958 -21.78 5.25 -9.01
N GLY A 959 -21.41 5.40 -10.28
CA GLY A 959 -21.13 6.67 -10.94
C GLY A 959 -22.40 7.42 -11.34
N THR A 960 -23.12 7.96 -10.34
CA THR A 960 -24.37 8.70 -10.55
C THR A 960 -24.16 10.14 -11.01
N VAL A 961 -22.98 10.72 -10.80
CA VAL A 961 -22.67 12.13 -11.13
C VAL A 961 -21.46 12.26 -12.07
N ASN A 962 -20.52 11.32 -12.01
CA ASN A 962 -19.28 11.31 -12.78
C ASN A 962 -18.86 9.84 -13.02
N ARG A 963 -17.74 9.61 -13.71
CA ARG A 963 -17.22 8.28 -14.06
C ARG A 963 -17.02 7.43 -12.81
N ASN A 964 -17.26 6.11 -12.92
CA ASN A 964 -17.15 5.16 -11.80
C ASN A 964 -15.81 5.32 -11.05
N THR A 965 -14.69 5.35 -11.80
CA THR A 965 -13.33 5.42 -11.23
C THR A 965 -13.07 6.63 -10.34
N ASN A 966 -13.84 7.72 -10.51
CA ASN A 966 -13.70 8.96 -9.75
C ASN A 966 -14.83 9.11 -8.71
N SER A 967 -16.03 8.59 -9.02
CA SER A 967 -17.19 8.59 -8.11
C SER A 967 -17.31 7.35 -7.23
N GLY A 968 -16.31 6.46 -7.18
CA GLY A 968 -16.38 5.24 -6.37
C GLY A 968 -16.61 5.49 -4.87
N ASN A 969 -16.28 6.69 -4.39
CA ASN A 969 -16.54 7.12 -3.02
C ASN A 969 -17.90 7.82 -2.83
N ASN A 970 -18.74 7.90 -3.86
CA ASN A 970 -20.09 8.44 -3.69
C ASN A 970 -20.83 7.60 -2.65
N THR A 971 -21.43 8.26 -1.68
CA THR A 971 -21.99 7.58 -0.53
C THR A 971 -23.38 7.03 -0.83
N ALA A 972 -23.83 6.08 -0.02
CA ALA A 972 -25.21 5.61 -0.08
C ALA A 972 -26.17 6.63 0.54
N ASN A 973 -27.46 6.51 0.22
CA ASN A 973 -28.52 7.11 1.02
C ASN A 973 -28.92 6.16 2.15
N THR A 974 -29.27 6.70 3.30
CA THR A 974 -29.82 5.92 4.41
C THR A 974 -31.02 6.60 5.06
N THR A 975 -31.95 5.79 5.55
CA THR A 975 -33.09 6.23 6.37
C THR A 975 -32.71 6.35 7.85
N LEU A 976 -31.55 5.85 8.25
CA LEU A 976 -31.06 5.86 9.62
C LEU A 976 -30.33 7.17 9.96
N THR A 977 -30.46 7.62 11.20
CA THR A 977 -29.56 8.65 11.74
C THR A 977 -28.16 8.06 11.96
N ILE A 978 -27.13 8.91 12.09
CA ILE A 978 -25.76 8.43 12.37
C ILE A 978 -25.69 7.64 13.69
N SER A 979 -26.44 8.03 14.72
CA SER A 979 -26.48 7.31 16.00
C SER A 979 -27.15 5.94 15.90
N GLN A 980 -28.25 5.84 15.15
CA GLN A 980 -28.89 4.55 14.86
C GLN A 980 -27.97 3.66 14.05
N LEU A 981 -27.37 4.18 12.98
CA LEU A 981 -26.41 3.44 12.18
C LEU A 981 -25.23 2.95 13.02
N GLN A 982 -24.67 3.80 13.88
CA GLN A 982 -23.57 3.41 14.78
C GLN A 982 -23.97 2.26 15.71
N SER A 983 -25.20 2.23 16.22
CA SER A 983 -25.68 1.13 17.06
C SER A 983 -25.80 -0.21 16.33
N MET A 984 -25.88 -0.16 14.99
CA MET A 984 -26.00 -1.32 14.10
C MET A 984 -24.68 -1.65 13.38
N VAL A 985 -23.57 -1.00 13.74
CA VAL A 985 -22.24 -1.21 13.15
C VAL A 985 -21.24 -1.50 14.27
N GLY A 986 -20.50 -2.59 14.14
CA GLY A 986 -19.64 -3.12 15.18
C GLY A 986 -19.26 -4.58 14.91
N LEU A 987 -19.46 -5.45 15.90
CA LEU A 987 -19.29 -6.89 15.75
C LEU A 987 -20.62 -7.60 16.02
N PHE A 988 -21.18 -8.20 14.98
CA PHE A 988 -22.41 -8.99 15.00
C PHE A 988 -22.11 -10.42 14.51
N HIS A 989 -23.10 -11.30 14.56
CA HIS A 989 -22.96 -12.67 14.04
C HIS A 989 -24.14 -13.02 13.14
N SER A 990 -23.85 -13.77 12.09
CA SER A 990 -24.86 -14.30 11.18
C SER A 990 -25.78 -15.28 11.92
N PRO A 991 -27.10 -15.11 11.86
CA PRO A 991 -28.03 -16.04 12.51
C PRO A 991 -28.04 -17.43 11.86
N THR A 992 -27.59 -17.55 10.60
CA THR A 992 -27.59 -18.81 9.85
C THR A 992 -26.28 -19.57 9.95
N THR A 993 -25.15 -18.86 9.91
CA THR A 993 -23.81 -19.48 9.87
C THR A 993 -23.01 -19.28 11.14
N GLY A 994 -23.43 -18.41 12.06
CA GLY A 994 -22.66 -18.01 13.24
C GLY A 994 -21.39 -17.20 12.93
N LEU A 995 -21.11 -16.91 11.66
CA LEU A 995 -19.90 -16.18 11.25
C LEU A 995 -20.00 -14.68 11.61
N PRO A 996 -18.86 -14.02 11.89
CA PRO A 996 -18.83 -12.62 12.30
C PRO A 996 -19.23 -11.67 11.16
N LEU A 997 -20.00 -10.65 11.51
CA LEU A 997 -20.49 -9.59 10.64
C LEU A 997 -20.09 -8.23 11.22
N LEU A 998 -19.85 -7.26 10.33
CA LEU A 998 -19.55 -5.87 10.68
C LEU A 998 -20.83 -5.10 11.04
N VAL A 999 -21.97 -5.54 10.52
CA VAL A 999 -23.24 -4.85 10.62
C VAL A 999 -24.29 -5.79 11.19
N ASP A 1000 -25.31 -5.23 11.82
CA ASP A 1000 -26.48 -5.99 12.23
C ASP A 1000 -27.05 -6.78 11.04
N PRO A 1001 -27.41 -8.07 11.20
CA PRO A 1001 -27.93 -8.89 10.11
C PRO A 1001 -29.14 -8.27 9.39
N SER A 1002 -29.93 -7.43 10.05
CA SER A 1002 -31.06 -6.72 9.42
C SER A 1002 -30.63 -5.71 8.35
N LEU A 1003 -29.37 -5.24 8.38
CA LEU A 1003 -28.79 -4.40 7.34
C LEU A 1003 -28.35 -5.19 6.11
N ILE A 1004 -28.42 -6.53 6.14
CA ILE A 1004 -28.07 -7.42 5.03
C ILE A 1004 -29.34 -8.05 4.48
N ASN A 1005 -29.52 -7.99 3.18
CA ASN A 1005 -30.52 -8.81 2.50
C ASN A 1005 -30.01 -10.25 2.41
N LEU A 1006 -30.52 -11.14 3.26
CA LEU A 1006 -30.07 -12.53 3.36
C LEU A 1006 -30.28 -13.34 2.06
N ALA A 1007 -31.19 -12.91 1.17
CA ALA A 1007 -31.44 -13.60 -0.09
C ALA A 1007 -30.30 -13.44 -1.11
N ASN A 1008 -29.52 -12.35 -1.02
CA ASN A 1008 -28.46 -12.06 -2.00
C ASN A 1008 -27.13 -11.58 -1.39
N GLY A 1009 -27.07 -11.38 -0.06
CA GLY A 1009 -25.88 -10.95 0.66
C GLY A 1009 -25.48 -9.47 0.47
N ARG A 1010 -26.36 -8.66 -0.14
CA ARG A 1010 -26.16 -7.21 -0.34
C ARG A 1010 -26.76 -6.40 0.81
N ALA A 1011 -26.59 -5.08 0.80
CA ALA A 1011 -27.25 -4.22 1.78
C ALA A 1011 -28.78 -4.30 1.65
N ASN A 1012 -29.48 -4.23 2.78
CA ASN A 1012 -30.93 -4.22 2.82
C ASN A 1012 -31.49 -2.89 2.27
N PRO A 1013 -32.31 -2.92 1.20
CA PRO A 1013 -32.83 -1.72 0.56
C PRO A 1013 -33.77 -0.88 1.46
N ALA A 1014 -34.30 -1.44 2.55
CA ALA A 1014 -35.10 -0.69 3.52
C ALA A 1014 -34.28 0.36 4.29
N PHE A 1015 -32.98 0.14 4.43
CA PHE A 1015 -32.08 1.01 5.19
C PHE A 1015 -31.06 1.74 4.32
N PHE A 1016 -30.60 1.10 3.25
CA PHE A 1016 -29.64 1.66 2.31
C PHE A 1016 -30.21 1.71 0.91
N THR A 1017 -30.26 2.90 0.34
CA THR A 1017 -30.72 3.09 -1.04
C THR A 1017 -29.63 3.74 -1.87
N GLN A 1018 -29.72 3.51 -3.17
CA GLN A 1018 -28.83 4.15 -4.13
C GLN A 1018 -29.21 5.62 -4.25
N PRO A 1019 -28.24 6.54 -4.36
CA PRO A 1019 -28.55 7.89 -4.78
C PRO A 1019 -29.20 7.86 -6.18
N PRO A 1020 -30.28 8.63 -6.41
CA PRO A 1020 -30.83 8.80 -7.76
C PRO A 1020 -29.77 9.23 -8.78
N ALA A 1021 -30.02 8.93 -10.05
CA ALA A 1021 -29.18 9.40 -11.15
C ALA A 1021 -28.98 10.93 -11.04
N GLY A 1022 -27.75 11.39 -11.21
CA GLY A 1022 -27.42 12.81 -11.13
C GLY A 1022 -27.30 13.39 -9.72
N THR A 1023 -27.40 12.57 -8.67
CA THR A 1023 -27.36 13.05 -7.27
C THR A 1023 -26.22 12.42 -6.47
N PHE A 1024 -25.79 13.15 -5.45
CA PHE A 1024 -24.83 12.69 -4.45
C PHE A 1024 -25.53 11.91 -3.34
N GLY A 1025 -24.82 10.96 -2.73
CA GLY A 1025 -25.27 10.32 -1.51
C GLY A 1025 -25.44 11.31 -0.36
N ARG A 1026 -26.45 11.08 0.49
CA ARG A 1026 -26.74 11.92 1.66
C ARG A 1026 -25.86 11.59 2.86
N LEU A 1027 -25.29 10.40 2.92
CA LEU A 1027 -24.40 10.02 4.01
C LEU A 1027 -23.03 10.70 3.83
N SER A 1028 -22.39 11.11 4.91
CA SER A 1028 -21.01 11.57 4.82
C SER A 1028 -20.05 10.39 4.58
N LEU A 1029 -18.82 10.67 4.16
CA LEU A 1029 -17.75 9.68 4.25
C LEU A 1029 -17.38 9.44 5.72
N THR A 1030 -17.00 8.21 6.04
CA THR A 1030 -16.58 7.75 7.37
C THR A 1030 -17.49 8.15 8.55
N PRO A 1031 -18.83 7.96 8.48
CA PRO A 1031 -19.77 8.48 9.49
C PRO A 1031 -19.77 7.73 10.83
N VAL A 1032 -19.35 6.46 10.86
CA VAL A 1032 -19.44 5.57 12.03
C VAL A 1032 -18.15 4.78 12.22
N ASP A 1033 -17.96 4.20 13.39
CA ASP A 1033 -16.79 3.41 13.79
C ASP A 1033 -17.12 1.91 13.75
N GLY A 1034 -16.18 1.09 13.27
CA GLY A 1034 -16.26 -0.37 13.24
C GLY A 1034 -15.98 -1.03 14.61
N PRO A 1035 -15.65 -2.34 14.64
CA PRO A 1035 -15.33 -3.03 15.88
C PRO A 1035 -14.05 -2.49 16.51
N GLY A 1036 -14.04 -2.42 17.85
CA GLY A 1036 -12.85 -2.07 18.63
C GLY A 1036 -11.76 -3.12 18.54
N TYR A 1037 -10.59 -2.78 19.09
CA TYR A 1037 -9.43 -3.66 19.11
C TYR A 1037 -8.80 -3.66 20.50
N TRP A 1038 -8.40 -4.82 20.99
CA TRP A 1038 -7.51 -4.89 22.14
C TRP A 1038 -6.59 -6.09 22.13
N ASN A 1039 -5.41 -5.91 22.70
CA ASN A 1039 -4.37 -6.91 22.71
C ASN A 1039 -3.50 -6.78 23.97
N ILE A 1040 -3.03 -7.92 24.47
CA ILE A 1040 -2.06 -7.99 25.56
C ILE A 1040 -0.95 -8.93 25.13
N ASP A 1041 0.28 -8.42 25.12
CA ASP A 1041 1.50 -9.18 24.90
C ASP A 1041 2.26 -9.25 26.23
N THR A 1042 2.80 -10.42 26.56
CA THR A 1042 3.45 -10.66 27.86
C THR A 1042 4.76 -11.40 27.66
N ALA A 1043 5.77 -11.08 28.48
CA ALA A 1043 6.99 -11.85 28.61
C ALA A 1043 7.25 -12.27 30.06
N LEU A 1044 7.68 -13.51 30.24
CA LEU A 1044 8.26 -14.02 31.48
C LEU A 1044 9.77 -14.17 31.28
N ILE A 1045 10.55 -13.51 32.12
CA ILE A 1045 12.01 -13.42 32.00
C ILE A 1045 12.65 -13.95 33.28
N LYS A 1046 13.68 -14.77 33.14
CA LYS A 1046 14.52 -15.25 34.25
C LYS A 1046 15.98 -14.94 33.99
N ARG A 1047 16.58 -14.12 34.84
CA ARG A 1047 18.01 -13.79 34.82
C ARG A 1047 18.74 -14.51 35.95
N THR A 1048 19.90 -15.08 35.65
CA THR A 1048 20.79 -15.68 36.64
C THR A 1048 22.25 -15.45 36.28
N ARG A 1049 23.13 -15.36 37.28
CA ARG A 1049 24.58 -15.23 37.10
C ARG A 1049 25.28 -16.49 37.60
N PHE A 1050 26.15 -17.06 36.78
CA PHE A 1050 26.93 -18.25 37.15
C PHE A 1050 28.25 -17.88 37.83
N LYS A 1051 28.91 -16.85 37.30
CA LYS A 1051 30.10 -16.18 37.83
C LYS A 1051 29.89 -14.67 37.73
N GLU A 1052 30.84 -13.89 38.24
CA GLU A 1052 30.77 -12.41 38.18
C GLU A 1052 30.61 -11.87 36.75
N ARG A 1053 31.23 -12.54 35.77
CA ARG A 1053 31.23 -12.11 34.36
C ARG A 1053 30.15 -12.78 33.51
N PHE A 1054 29.69 -13.99 33.87
CA PHE A 1054 28.82 -14.79 33.01
C PHE A 1054 27.36 -14.81 33.50
N GLY A 1055 26.44 -14.40 32.63
CA GLY A 1055 25.00 -14.36 32.86
C GLY A 1055 24.22 -15.21 31.85
N LEU A 1056 23.07 -15.72 32.30
CA LEU A 1056 22.07 -16.37 31.46
C LEU A 1056 20.70 -15.72 31.69
N GLU A 1057 20.02 -15.45 30.59
CA GLU A 1057 18.65 -14.98 30.55
C GLU A 1057 17.79 -15.98 29.77
N LEU A 1058 16.69 -16.41 30.37
CA LEU A 1058 15.64 -17.22 29.75
C LEU A 1058 14.42 -16.34 29.55
N ARG A 1059 13.78 -16.44 28.39
CA ARG A 1059 12.57 -15.66 28.07
C ARG A 1059 11.51 -16.57 27.47
N LEU A 1060 10.27 -16.34 27.87
CA LEU A 1060 9.06 -16.87 27.24
C LEU A 1060 8.15 -15.69 26.94
N GLU A 1061 7.86 -15.46 25.66
CA GLU A 1061 7.01 -14.35 25.22
C GLU A 1061 5.76 -14.90 24.54
N ALA A 1062 4.61 -14.31 24.86
CA ALA A 1062 3.33 -14.60 24.26
C ALA A 1062 2.72 -13.30 23.71
N PHE A 1063 2.54 -13.25 22.40
CA PHE A 1063 1.82 -12.17 21.71
C PHE A 1063 0.36 -12.55 21.62
N ASN A 1064 -0.55 -11.62 21.91
CA ASN A 1064 -1.97 -11.91 22.10
C ASN A 1064 -2.18 -13.06 23.10
N VAL A 1065 -1.67 -12.89 24.33
CA VAL A 1065 -1.63 -13.93 25.37
C VAL A 1065 -3.02 -14.50 25.68
N THR A 1066 -4.06 -13.67 25.58
CA THR A 1066 -5.47 -14.05 25.80
C THR A 1066 -6.07 -14.80 24.61
N ASN A 1067 -5.39 -14.83 23.46
CA ASN A 1067 -5.90 -15.32 22.19
C ASN A 1067 -7.24 -14.69 21.81
N HIS A 1068 -7.38 -13.39 22.08
CA HIS A 1068 -8.55 -12.63 21.67
C HIS A 1068 -8.55 -12.44 20.15
N THR A 1069 -9.64 -12.83 19.50
CA THR A 1069 -9.79 -12.62 18.06
C THR A 1069 -10.14 -11.17 17.79
N ASN A 1070 -9.16 -10.42 17.30
CA ASN A 1070 -9.39 -9.07 16.81
C ASN A 1070 -9.77 -9.13 15.32
N PHE A 1071 -10.93 -8.61 14.96
CA PHE A 1071 -11.42 -8.63 13.58
C PHE A 1071 -10.90 -7.43 12.77
N SER A 1072 -10.51 -7.68 11.52
CA SER A 1072 -10.02 -6.66 10.60
C SER A 1072 -11.06 -6.39 9.52
N VAL A 1073 -11.36 -5.11 9.30
CA VAL A 1073 -12.39 -4.63 8.38
C VAL A 1073 -11.81 -3.56 7.46
N GLY A 1074 -12.30 -3.52 6.22
CA GLY A 1074 -11.98 -2.44 5.27
C GLY A 1074 -12.73 -1.16 5.60
N ASN A 1075 -12.19 0.00 5.19
CA ASN A 1075 -12.73 1.32 5.54
C ASN A 1075 -14.00 1.71 4.76
N SER A 1076 -14.42 0.91 3.77
CA SER A 1076 -15.60 1.17 2.93
C SER A 1076 -16.41 -0.11 2.72
N GLN A 1077 -17.74 0.02 2.73
CA GLN A 1077 -18.71 -1.04 2.44
C GLN A 1077 -19.54 -0.65 1.21
N ASP A 1078 -19.38 -1.39 0.11
CA ASP A 1078 -20.21 -1.23 -1.09
C ASP A 1078 -21.54 -1.95 -0.92
N ILE A 1079 -22.64 -1.18 -0.95
CA ILE A 1079 -23.99 -1.70 -0.73
C ILE A 1079 -24.46 -2.69 -1.81
N ASN A 1080 -23.79 -2.74 -2.98
CA ASN A 1080 -24.08 -3.72 -4.03
C ASN A 1080 -23.27 -5.03 -3.89
N SER A 1081 -22.27 -5.06 -3.01
CA SER A 1081 -21.43 -6.25 -2.87
C SER A 1081 -22.22 -7.40 -2.24
N THR A 1082 -22.09 -8.61 -2.79
CA THR A 1082 -22.65 -9.84 -2.18
C THR A 1082 -21.89 -10.27 -0.91
N SER A 1083 -20.82 -9.55 -0.57
CA SER A 1083 -20.08 -9.65 0.68
C SER A 1083 -20.32 -8.48 1.63
N PHE A 1084 -21.34 -7.64 1.39
CA PHE A 1084 -21.67 -6.49 2.24
C PHE A 1084 -21.80 -6.91 3.71
N GLY A 1085 -21.08 -6.21 4.60
CA GLY A 1085 -21.14 -6.46 6.04
C GLY A 1085 -20.45 -7.74 6.51
N LYS A 1086 -19.82 -8.54 5.63
CA LYS A 1086 -19.09 -9.75 6.04
C LYS A 1086 -17.68 -9.42 6.50
N ILE A 1087 -17.26 -10.04 7.60
CA ILE A 1087 -15.86 -9.98 8.07
C ILE A 1087 -15.14 -11.24 7.57
N THR A 1088 -14.06 -11.05 6.83
CA THR A 1088 -13.29 -12.15 6.20
C THR A 1088 -11.82 -12.20 6.64
N SER A 1089 -11.40 -11.29 7.54
CA SER A 1089 -10.02 -11.21 8.00
C SER A 1089 -9.92 -10.89 9.50
N THR A 1090 -8.85 -11.34 10.12
CA THR A 1090 -8.51 -11.05 11.53
C THR A 1090 -7.09 -10.48 11.62
N PHE A 1091 -6.80 -9.81 12.72
CA PHE A 1091 -5.43 -9.56 13.15
C PHE A 1091 -4.75 -10.86 13.62
N ALA A 1092 -3.46 -10.77 13.97
CA ALA A 1092 -2.67 -11.91 14.41
C ALA A 1092 -3.30 -12.64 15.63
N ASN A 1093 -3.38 -13.95 15.51
CA ASN A 1093 -3.69 -14.91 16.57
C ASN A 1093 -2.54 -15.00 17.59
N ARG A 1094 -2.74 -15.74 18.70
CA ARG A 1094 -1.69 -15.93 19.70
C ARG A 1094 -0.45 -16.60 19.13
N ILE A 1095 0.71 -16.03 19.43
CA ILE A 1095 2.02 -16.55 19.05
C ILE A 1095 2.90 -16.67 20.30
N ILE A 1096 3.62 -17.77 20.45
CA ILE A 1096 4.54 -18.00 21.57
C ILE A 1096 5.97 -18.20 21.06
N GLN A 1097 6.92 -17.50 21.66
CA GLN A 1097 8.35 -17.69 21.40
C GLN A 1097 9.16 -17.83 22.67
N MET A 1098 10.24 -18.59 22.58
CA MET A 1098 11.20 -18.82 23.67
C MET A 1098 12.55 -18.28 23.28
N ALA A 1099 13.32 -17.78 24.24
CA ALA A 1099 14.67 -17.32 23.97
C ALA A 1099 15.64 -17.63 25.11
N TRP A 1100 16.91 -17.78 24.73
CA TRP A 1100 18.04 -17.98 25.63
C TRP A 1100 19.09 -16.95 25.25
N LYS A 1101 19.62 -16.23 26.23
CA LYS A 1101 20.65 -15.21 26.03
C LYS A 1101 21.77 -15.39 27.04
N PHE A 1102 22.99 -15.50 26.54
CA PHE A 1102 24.22 -15.62 27.32
C PHE A 1102 24.99 -14.31 27.23
N THR A 1103 25.44 -13.77 28.36
CA THR A 1103 26.19 -12.50 28.44
C THR A 1103 27.54 -12.72 29.12
N TRP A 1104 28.59 -12.06 28.64
CA TRP A 1104 29.94 -12.13 29.23
C TRP A 1104 30.67 -10.78 29.29
#